data_AF-A0A084ESM3-F1
#
_entry.id   AF-A0A084ESM3-F1
#
_cell.length_a   1.000
_cell.length_b   1.000
_cell.length_c   1.000
_cell.angle_alpha   90.00
_cell.angle_beta   90.00
_cell.angle_gamma   90.00
#
_symmetry.space_group_name_H-M   'P 1'
#
loop_
_entity.id
_entity.type
_entity.pdbx_description
1 polymer ?
#
loop_
_entity_poly.entity_id
_entity_poly.type
_entity_poly.pdbx_seq_one_letter_code
_entity_poly.pdbx_strand_id
1 'polypeptide(L)'
;MKKFNKLLMLISSSTLLIPLTLLISCKPQTKKIINRLLSDNEFINLVDSINNENDILKYADIKFKDPSGDLISKESVLPTRLSNNDILITFKDRYEKQVNASVTNIKIEDSDNPFSVVNDATVFIEFKNASTNKAKTKSFKITGLNTKNTVDRSGHKVVDELAYFNGETGYTKYTNNSQKERFKFDNDKYISRLEAEFGGSKGSIDLKRFRGLEASDNDIKNFDKQAELSNFDSYYNAALKGFTLPVYKDGKVDGLKINDASETIKGPSPIDSLGRIEKAKTNGLARTIPNETYKTAAIQTFQVSFKGWKDYAQEIAEAEYYINLFNKWSDKQIEAYIARQLWQLEQNLKYDLNLVEKDIATTDPELTTVIKGFNDKKEQLKKDYEKEKETLFSLKRDGLVKWQREEIEKYRKKKEEKIFQTSESGTMWIMDYLTEDNSKTPTKFYFGTNSHVAKAIKNDLISVSLTRINSDINVGQTFNINSFDKNFTTFTFEAQENKSKISDAVTAIFHATDFINSNSNPVNLLEKEQKEKYKDAGIFADFAVIEIDFEKLLKTDDYKRSIWNEKTEISDKFPSDQEGLIKKITNDYQNSKSKIQFESNSLLEDQFYNTFDRKLDFNHNKPEDVKNYKDLNSFYILGYPSSKEDHYLEKYYDQKQLDYQKYDFSLWVNSEYKYYKNIAKKEGYTSSFKDYELEKGNFLSYQIGYRSFIDKPGLTDAFLAVHRIGSDLYTLYDEKEKKVKHYFNYGLEILPRFYAPAGGASGSSVRTKDNKLIAVFHAANYVAKTGLAAAFRSNGYDYKNLFGNYKLGQYDLIYGGGKDQQSGRSYREVMNTKYNNKKSALFSNGFNEIPENFKFKDSKAK
;
A
#
# COMPACT_ATOMS: atom_id res chain seq x y z
N MET A 1 13.07 -3.70 -28.66
CA MET A 1 11.63 -3.40 -28.54
C MET A 1 10.83 -4.07 -27.40
N LYS A 2 11.25 -5.18 -26.75
CA LYS A 2 10.47 -5.85 -25.66
C LYS A 2 10.25 -5.04 -24.36
N LYS A 3 10.82 -3.82 -24.24
CA LYS A 3 10.80 -3.00 -23.02
C LYS A 3 9.90 -1.75 -23.12
N PHE A 4 9.34 -1.40 -24.28
CA PHE A 4 8.70 -0.09 -24.49
C PHE A 4 7.36 0.09 -23.76
N ASN A 5 6.60 -0.98 -23.50
CA ASN A 5 5.27 -0.88 -22.88
C ASN A 5 5.27 -0.98 -21.34
N LYS A 6 6.42 -0.95 -20.66
CA LYS A 6 6.47 -1.13 -19.19
C LYS A 6 6.91 0.09 -18.39
N LEU A 7 7.07 1.26 -19.01
CA LEU A 7 7.55 2.45 -18.31
C LEU A 7 6.83 3.74 -18.76
N LEU A 8 5.49 3.74 -18.65
CA LEU A 8 4.66 4.94 -18.68
C LEU A 8 3.91 5.11 -17.36
N MET A 9 4.68 5.18 -16.27
CA MET A 9 4.26 5.76 -14.99
C MET A 9 5.52 6.18 -14.28
N LEU A 10 5.93 7.44 -14.47
CA LEU A 10 6.83 8.21 -13.60
C LEU A 10 7.10 9.55 -14.29
N ILE A 11 6.13 10.47 -14.26
CA ILE A 11 6.43 11.90 -14.14
C ILE A 11 5.37 12.51 -13.24
N SER A 12 5.76 12.82 -12.00
CA SER A 12 5.28 14.00 -11.30
C SER A 12 6.50 14.84 -10.95
N SER A 13 6.77 15.80 -11.83
CA SER A 13 7.15 17.18 -11.54
C SER A 13 8.36 17.47 -10.62
N SER A 14 9.33 18.19 -11.23
CA SER A 14 10.09 19.34 -10.69
C SER A 14 11.00 19.08 -9.46
N THR A 15 12.32 19.29 -9.47
CA THR A 15 13.14 20.39 -10.03
C THR A 15 14.62 19.95 -10.11
N LEU A 16 15.27 20.12 -11.25
CA LEU A 16 16.73 20.13 -11.40
C LEU A 16 17.10 21.54 -11.85
N LEU A 17 17.89 22.26 -11.05
CA LEU A 17 18.72 23.40 -11.46
C LEU A 17 19.55 23.85 -10.24
N ILE A 18 20.86 23.56 -10.21
CA ILE A 18 21.92 24.53 -9.89
C ILE A 18 23.20 24.13 -10.67
N PRO A 19 23.94 25.08 -11.29
CA PRO A 19 25.08 24.80 -12.14
C PRO A 19 26.40 24.68 -11.37
N LEU A 20 27.33 23.89 -11.91
CA LEU A 20 28.76 23.95 -11.61
C LEU A 20 29.33 25.30 -12.02
N THR A 21 30.03 25.98 -11.12
CA THR A 21 31.12 26.90 -11.48
C THR A 21 32.29 26.72 -10.51
N LEU A 22 33.37 26.14 -11.03
CA LEU A 22 34.73 26.21 -10.51
C LEU A 22 35.24 27.64 -10.64
N LEU A 23 35.69 28.25 -9.54
CA LEU A 23 36.63 29.37 -9.57
C LEU A 23 37.72 29.14 -8.52
N ILE A 24 38.87 28.72 -9.04
CA ILE A 24 40.15 28.70 -8.33
C ILE A 24 40.64 30.15 -8.25
N SER A 25 40.86 30.65 -7.04
CA SER A 25 41.62 31.88 -6.81
C SER A 25 42.83 31.54 -5.94
N CYS A 26 43.99 31.40 -6.57
CA CYS A 26 45.27 31.40 -5.89
C CYS A 26 45.59 32.83 -5.43
N LYS A 27 45.72 33.04 -4.11
CA LYS A 27 46.45 34.17 -3.55
C LYS A 27 47.80 33.67 -3.01
N PRO A 28 48.91 34.36 -3.27
CA PRO A 28 50.20 34.02 -2.68
C PRO A 28 50.20 34.42 -1.19
N GLN A 29 50.36 33.45 -0.30
CA GLN A 29 50.64 33.71 1.12
C GLN A 29 52.11 34.09 1.30
N THR A 30 52.31 35.30 1.81
CA THR A 30 53.56 35.80 2.37
C THR A 30 54.07 34.89 3.49
N LYS A 31 55.31 34.39 3.37
CA LYS A 31 56.02 33.66 4.43
C LYS A 31 56.18 34.55 5.67
N LYS A 32 55.48 34.23 6.76
CA LYS A 32 55.86 34.67 8.11
C LYS A 32 57.10 33.86 8.52
N ILE A 33 58.20 34.55 8.78
CA ILE A 33 59.43 33.97 9.32
C ILE A 33 59.15 33.56 10.77
N ILE A 34 59.19 32.24 11.05
CA ILE A 34 59.11 31.69 12.40
C ILE A 34 60.53 31.79 13.00
N ASN A 35 60.77 32.76 13.88
CA ASN A 35 62.12 33.10 14.36
C ASN A 35 62.65 32.26 15.55
N ARG A 36 61.93 31.24 16.01
CA ARG A 36 62.42 30.31 17.06
C ARG A 36 61.59 29.01 17.08
N LEU A 37 62.26 27.86 17.07
CA LEU A 37 61.63 26.54 17.20
C LEU A 37 61.16 26.31 18.65
N LEU A 38 59.99 25.69 18.80
CA LEU A 38 59.35 25.38 20.08
C LEU A 38 60.15 24.29 20.83
N SER A 39 60.67 24.62 22.01
CA SER A 39 61.36 23.64 22.85
C SER A 39 60.39 22.62 23.46
N ASP A 40 60.87 21.45 23.82
CA ASP A 40 60.04 20.40 24.43
C ASP A 40 59.38 20.80 25.75
N ASN A 41 60.03 21.65 26.54
CA ASN A 41 59.46 22.15 27.79
C ASN A 41 58.34 23.16 27.52
N GLU A 42 58.51 24.05 26.54
CA GLU A 42 57.46 24.97 26.10
C GLU A 42 56.28 24.23 25.45
N PHE A 43 56.56 23.15 24.70
CA PHE A 43 55.55 22.25 24.14
C PHE A 43 54.76 21.53 25.22
N ILE A 44 55.43 20.92 26.22
CA ILE A 44 54.74 20.24 27.32
C ILE A 44 53.86 21.22 28.09
N ASN A 45 54.38 22.39 28.44
CA ASN A 45 53.64 23.40 29.19
C ASN A 45 52.41 23.91 28.41
N LEU A 46 52.52 24.05 27.08
CA LEU A 46 51.40 24.38 26.22
C LEU A 46 50.34 23.27 26.22
N VAL A 47 50.74 22.01 26.05
CA VAL A 47 49.77 20.90 26.03
C VAL A 47 49.13 20.71 27.40
N ASP A 48 49.84 20.98 28.49
CA ASP A 48 49.29 20.91 29.86
C ASP A 48 48.28 22.00 30.18
N SER A 49 48.39 23.17 29.54
CA SER A 49 47.41 24.26 29.71
C SER A 49 46.08 23.99 29.01
N ILE A 50 46.03 23.00 28.10
CA ILE A 50 44.82 22.61 27.37
C ILE A 50 44.05 21.55 28.17
N ASN A 51 43.00 21.97 28.88
CA ASN A 51 42.16 21.06 29.68
C ASN A 51 40.72 20.92 29.16
N ASN A 52 40.26 21.85 28.33
CA ASN A 52 38.92 21.82 27.73
C ASN A 52 38.93 22.42 26.30
N GLU A 53 37.76 22.37 25.63
CA GLU A 53 37.58 22.90 24.28
C GLU A 53 37.92 24.40 24.16
N ASN A 54 37.55 25.22 25.16
CA ASN A 54 37.84 26.66 25.12
C ASN A 54 39.34 26.95 25.22
N ASP A 55 40.09 26.13 25.95
CA ASP A 55 41.54 26.30 26.11
C ASP A 55 42.28 26.01 24.80
N ILE A 56 41.91 24.95 24.07
CA ILE A 56 42.52 24.66 22.77
C ILE A 56 42.16 25.71 21.72
N LEU A 57 40.94 26.26 21.74
CA LEU A 57 40.50 27.29 20.79
C LEU A 57 41.30 28.61 20.87
N LYS A 58 41.99 28.85 22.00
CA LYS A 58 42.96 29.95 22.15
C LYS A 58 44.17 29.78 21.24
N TYR A 59 44.59 28.54 20.97
CA TYR A 59 45.85 28.20 20.29
C TYR A 59 45.67 27.51 18.94
N ALA A 60 44.49 26.96 18.66
CA ALA A 60 44.17 26.23 17.45
C ALA A 60 42.71 26.43 17.04
N ASP A 61 42.41 26.20 15.76
CA ASP A 61 41.04 26.12 15.27
C ASP A 61 40.63 24.65 15.10
N ILE A 62 39.41 24.34 15.51
CA ILE A 62 38.80 23.01 15.32
C ILE A 62 37.78 23.10 14.19
N LYS A 63 37.93 22.24 13.19
CA LYS A 63 37.00 22.11 12.06
C LYS A 63 36.51 20.67 11.93
N PHE A 64 35.30 20.51 11.43
CA PHE A 64 34.68 19.20 11.25
C PHE A 64 34.43 18.92 9.78
N LYS A 65 34.54 17.65 9.40
CA LYS A 65 34.25 17.14 8.06
C LYS A 65 33.10 16.16 8.07
N ASP A 66 32.42 16.06 6.95
CA ASP A 66 31.49 14.95 6.69
C ASP A 66 32.24 13.73 6.09
N PRO A 67 31.57 12.58 5.91
CA PRO A 67 32.18 11.39 5.30
C PRO A 67 32.68 11.58 3.85
N SER A 68 32.23 12.63 3.16
CA SER A 68 32.68 13.00 1.82
C SER A 68 33.97 13.82 1.86
N GLY A 69 34.38 14.28 3.05
CA GLY A 69 35.56 15.11 3.29
C GLY A 69 35.29 16.62 3.30
N ASP A 70 34.03 17.04 3.14
CA ASP A 70 33.62 18.44 3.07
C ASP A 70 33.50 19.06 4.45
N LEU A 71 33.88 20.33 4.59
CA LEU A 71 33.81 21.04 5.87
C LEU A 71 32.35 21.37 6.24
N ILE A 72 31.96 21.00 7.46
CA ILE A 72 30.62 21.23 8.00
C ILE A 72 30.65 22.06 9.29
N SER A 73 29.53 22.72 9.60
CA SER A 73 29.38 23.46 10.86
C SER A 73 29.23 22.51 12.04
N LYS A 74 29.79 22.90 13.21
CA LYS A 74 29.74 22.14 14.46
C LYS A 74 28.33 21.68 14.85
N GLU A 75 27.33 22.56 14.67
CA GLU A 75 25.92 22.28 14.95
C GLU A 75 25.33 21.14 14.11
N SER A 76 25.92 20.86 12.94
CA SER A 76 25.46 19.83 12.00
C SER A 76 26.24 18.52 12.14
N VAL A 77 27.25 18.49 13.01
CA VAL A 77 28.07 17.30 13.27
C VAL A 77 27.26 16.31 14.09
N LEU A 78 27.18 15.07 13.62
CA LEU A 78 26.51 13.99 14.33
C LEU A 78 27.55 13.23 15.17
N PRO A 79 27.46 13.25 16.51
CA PRO A 79 28.44 12.58 17.36
C PRO A 79 28.62 11.10 17.03
N THR A 80 27.53 10.40 16.73
CA THR A 80 27.49 8.96 16.43
C THR A 80 28.12 8.57 15.09
N ARG A 81 28.41 9.55 14.22
CA ARG A 81 29.07 9.33 12.92
C ARG A 81 30.46 9.92 12.84
N LEU A 82 30.94 10.58 13.89
CA LEU A 82 32.28 11.13 13.93
C LEU A 82 33.33 10.01 13.94
N SER A 83 34.21 10.06 12.96
CA SER A 83 35.46 9.30 12.95
C SER A 83 36.65 10.20 13.33
N ASN A 84 37.77 9.58 13.66
CA ASN A 84 39.00 10.29 14.04
C ASN A 84 39.47 11.30 12.96
N ASN A 85 39.23 10.99 11.67
CA ASN A 85 39.68 11.82 10.56
C ASN A 85 38.74 13.00 10.26
N ASP A 86 37.56 13.02 10.88
CA ASP A 86 36.55 14.04 10.64
C ASP A 86 36.80 15.31 11.47
N ILE A 87 37.73 15.27 12.43
CA ILE A 87 38.08 16.41 13.28
C ILE A 87 39.47 16.90 12.91
N LEU A 88 39.55 18.12 12.39
CA LEU A 88 40.80 18.79 12.02
C LEU A 88 41.14 19.85 13.06
N ILE A 89 42.31 19.72 13.68
CA ILE A 89 42.85 20.68 14.65
C ILE A 89 44.06 21.37 14.02
N THR A 90 43.97 22.67 13.79
CA THR A 90 45.05 23.46 13.16
C THR A 90 45.54 24.54 14.12
N PHE A 91 46.78 24.42 14.60
CA PHE A 91 47.39 25.44 15.46
C PHE A 91 47.67 26.73 14.69
N LYS A 92 47.47 27.87 15.35
CA LYS A 92 47.64 29.23 14.79
C LYS A 92 48.83 29.97 15.39
N ASP A 93 49.15 31.11 14.80
CA ASP A 93 50.19 32.05 15.24
C ASP A 93 51.57 31.38 15.42
N ARG A 94 52.21 31.59 16.58
CA ARG A 94 53.55 31.04 16.88
C ARG A 94 53.57 29.51 16.96
N TYR A 95 52.43 28.84 17.04
CA TYR A 95 52.35 27.38 17.13
C TYR A 95 52.02 26.71 15.79
N GLU A 96 51.69 27.50 14.77
CA GLU A 96 51.43 27.03 13.41
C GLU A 96 52.65 26.25 12.89
N LYS A 97 52.43 25.02 12.39
CA LYS A 97 53.46 24.07 11.91
C LYS A 97 54.51 23.65 12.95
N GLN A 98 54.42 24.11 14.19
CA GLN A 98 55.30 23.70 15.29
C GLN A 98 54.67 22.63 16.18
N VAL A 99 53.33 22.55 16.21
CA VAL A 99 52.57 21.54 16.94
C VAL A 99 51.61 20.84 15.99
N ASN A 100 51.72 19.51 15.92
CA ASN A 100 50.78 18.65 15.22
C ASN A 100 49.79 18.07 16.22
N ALA A 101 48.51 18.03 15.87
CA ALA A 101 47.48 17.37 16.69
C ALA A 101 46.68 16.40 15.84
N SER A 102 46.51 15.18 16.36
CA SER A 102 45.72 14.13 15.71
C SER A 102 44.77 13.50 16.72
N VAL A 103 43.50 13.37 16.34
CA VAL A 103 42.50 12.66 17.16
C VAL A 103 42.78 11.16 17.06
N THR A 104 42.97 10.51 18.20
CA THR A 104 43.28 9.08 18.29
C THR A 104 42.06 8.23 18.64
N ASN A 105 41.08 8.81 19.34
CA ASN A 105 39.84 8.14 19.69
C ASN A 105 38.71 9.14 19.99
N ILE A 106 37.46 8.69 19.86
CA ILE A 106 36.25 9.44 20.18
C ILE A 106 35.34 8.54 21.02
N LYS A 107 34.89 9.03 22.17
CA LYS A 107 33.97 8.32 23.06
C LYS A 107 32.67 9.11 23.25
N ILE A 108 31.56 8.41 23.13
CA ILE A 108 30.20 8.93 23.41
C ILE A 108 29.72 8.24 24.70
N GLU A 109 29.09 8.99 25.60
CA GLU A 109 28.50 8.43 26.83
C GLU A 109 27.32 7.49 26.49
N ASP A 110 27.15 6.41 27.26
CA ASP A 110 26.09 5.41 27.04
C ASP A 110 24.75 5.84 27.67
N SER A 111 23.66 5.55 26.96
CA SER A 111 22.27 5.77 27.38
C SER A 111 21.47 4.52 27.03
N ASP A 112 20.60 4.07 27.94
CA ASP A 112 19.73 2.90 27.74
C ASP A 112 18.63 3.13 26.70
N ASN A 113 18.42 4.39 26.26
CA ASN A 113 17.42 4.74 25.25
C ASN A 113 18.07 4.96 23.87
N PRO A 114 17.85 4.07 22.88
CA PRO A 114 18.43 4.20 21.54
C PRO A 114 17.85 5.37 20.72
N PHE A 115 16.78 6.02 21.20
CA PHE A 115 16.12 7.16 20.55
C PHE A 115 16.45 8.51 21.19
N SER A 116 17.36 8.55 22.17
CA SER A 116 17.83 9.82 22.74
C SER A 116 18.72 10.59 21.76
N VAL A 117 18.58 11.91 21.72
CA VAL A 117 19.49 12.79 20.98
C VAL A 117 20.81 12.94 21.74
N VAL A 118 21.93 12.88 21.02
CA VAL A 118 23.27 13.06 21.59
C VAL A 118 23.90 14.30 20.97
N ASN A 119 24.40 15.19 21.83
CA ASN A 119 24.95 16.50 21.43
C ASN A 119 26.42 16.70 21.82
N ASP A 120 27.05 15.73 22.47
CA ASP A 120 28.42 15.85 22.97
C ASP A 120 29.25 14.61 22.64
N ALA A 121 30.57 14.78 22.54
CA ALA A 121 31.54 13.70 22.40
C ALA A 121 32.85 14.00 23.14
N THR A 122 33.46 13.00 23.77
CA THR A 122 34.80 13.11 24.36
C THR A 122 35.84 12.72 23.33
N VAL A 123 36.76 13.63 23.02
CA VAL A 123 37.84 13.39 22.04
C VAL A 123 39.17 13.18 22.73
N PHE A 124 39.95 12.22 22.25
CA PHE A 124 41.31 11.93 22.69
C PHE A 124 42.27 12.41 21.61
N ILE A 125 43.17 13.31 21.96
CA ILE A 125 44.07 14.00 21.01
C ILE A 125 45.51 13.75 21.42
N GLU A 126 46.31 13.27 20.47
CA GLU A 126 47.76 13.22 20.57
C GLU A 126 48.34 14.50 19.96
N PHE A 127 49.09 15.25 20.76
CA PHE A 127 49.87 16.40 20.34
C PHE A 127 51.32 15.95 20.12
N LYS A 128 51.97 16.44 19.06
CA LYS A 128 53.38 16.20 18.75
C LYS A 128 54.11 17.51 18.49
N ASN A 129 55.26 17.69 19.11
CA ASN A 129 56.21 18.73 18.72
C ASN A 129 56.76 18.38 17.33
N ALA A 130 56.54 19.23 16.33
CA ALA A 130 56.93 18.97 14.95
C ALA A 130 58.46 18.90 14.74
N SER A 131 59.24 19.47 15.66
CA SER A 131 60.71 19.52 15.56
C SER A 131 61.41 18.34 16.23
N THR A 132 60.83 17.79 17.30
CA THR A 132 61.46 16.74 18.13
C THR A 132 60.67 15.43 18.14
N ASN A 133 59.46 15.40 17.55
CA ASN A 133 58.49 14.31 17.62
C ASN A 133 58.05 13.91 19.03
N LYS A 134 58.35 14.73 20.06
CA LYS A 134 57.86 14.47 21.41
C LYS A 134 56.34 14.55 21.45
N ALA A 135 55.70 13.50 21.95
CA ALA A 135 54.25 13.37 21.96
C ALA A 135 53.66 13.53 23.37
N LYS A 136 52.44 14.05 23.46
CA LYS A 136 51.64 14.10 24.69
C LYS A 136 50.16 14.01 24.37
N THR A 137 49.42 13.20 25.12
CA THR A 137 47.98 12.98 24.90
C THR A 137 47.15 13.72 25.94
N LYS A 138 46.03 14.31 25.49
CA LYS A 138 44.99 14.90 26.34
C LYS A 138 43.61 14.47 25.83
N SER A 139 42.61 14.52 26.70
CA SER A 139 41.22 14.32 26.31
C SER A 139 40.34 15.41 26.90
N PHE A 140 39.33 15.85 26.14
CA PHE A 140 38.30 16.76 26.63
C PHE A 140 36.98 16.56 25.88
N LYS A 141 35.89 17.04 26.46
CA LYS A 141 34.55 16.97 25.90
C LYS A 141 34.33 18.13 24.92
N ILE A 142 33.92 17.81 23.70
CA ILE A 142 33.38 18.76 22.72
C ILE A 142 31.86 18.74 22.90
N THR A 143 31.27 19.91 23.11
CA THR A 143 29.83 20.08 23.38
C THR A 143 29.16 20.88 22.27
N GLY A 144 27.84 20.79 22.12
CA GLY A 144 27.10 21.58 21.12
C GLY A 144 27.25 21.06 19.69
N LEU A 145 27.38 19.74 19.54
CA LEU A 145 27.17 18.99 18.30
C LEU A 145 25.67 18.70 18.14
N ASN A 146 25.19 18.46 16.91
CA ASN A 146 23.78 18.11 16.61
C ASN A 146 22.71 18.98 17.31
N THR A 147 22.97 20.27 17.55
CA THR A 147 22.09 21.14 18.37
C THR A 147 20.71 21.38 17.77
N LYS A 148 20.55 21.10 16.48
CA LYS A 148 19.25 21.12 15.78
C LYS A 148 18.41 19.86 16.04
N ASN A 149 18.91 18.93 16.86
CA ASN A 149 18.31 17.65 17.21
C ASN A 149 17.83 16.88 15.97
N THR A 150 18.55 17.01 14.86
CA THR A 150 18.06 16.53 13.56
C THR A 150 18.00 15.02 13.48
N VAL A 151 18.80 14.34 14.29
CA VAL A 151 18.99 12.89 14.27
C VAL A 151 19.18 12.36 15.69
N ASP A 152 18.57 11.21 16.00
CA ASP A 152 18.76 10.51 17.28
C ASP A 152 20.05 9.64 17.29
N ARG A 153 20.34 8.97 18.42
CA ARG A 153 21.51 8.08 18.56
C ARG A 153 21.55 6.95 17.52
N SER A 154 20.40 6.49 17.05
CA SER A 154 20.28 5.40 16.07
C SER A 154 20.34 5.88 14.62
N GLY A 155 20.48 7.19 14.38
CA GLY A 155 20.55 7.74 13.03
C GLY A 155 19.18 8.09 12.45
N HIS A 156 18.10 8.07 13.23
CA HIS A 156 16.76 8.45 12.75
C HIS A 156 16.55 9.95 12.79
N LYS A 157 15.93 10.51 11.74
CA LYS A 157 15.54 11.91 11.72
C LYS A 157 14.48 12.19 12.79
N VAL A 158 14.74 13.10 13.71
CA VAL A 158 13.72 13.56 14.67
C VAL A 158 12.85 14.58 13.95
N VAL A 159 11.56 14.32 13.87
CA VAL A 159 10.55 15.21 13.28
C VAL A 159 9.63 15.66 14.40
N ASP A 160 9.37 16.97 14.51
CA ASP A 160 8.29 17.46 15.38
C ASP A 160 6.94 17.06 14.76
N GLU A 161 6.45 15.89 15.15
CA GLU A 161 5.18 15.36 14.67
C GLU A 161 3.97 16.17 15.19
N LEU A 162 4.16 16.97 16.26
CA LEU A 162 3.11 17.82 16.82
C LEU A 162 3.01 19.19 16.14
N ALA A 163 3.98 19.56 15.29
CA ALA A 163 3.92 20.77 14.48
C ALA A 163 2.63 20.85 13.63
N TYR A 164 2.11 19.72 13.15
CA TYR A 164 0.84 19.66 12.44
C TYR A 164 -0.33 20.24 13.26
N PHE A 165 -0.29 20.08 14.58
CA PHE A 165 -1.30 20.56 15.50
C PHE A 165 -0.97 21.91 16.12
N ASN A 166 0.14 22.56 15.74
CA ASN A 166 0.71 23.72 16.42
C ASN A 166 1.23 23.39 17.84
N GLY A 167 1.88 22.24 17.98
CA GLY A 167 2.50 21.78 19.23
C GLY A 167 1.53 21.05 20.17
N GLU A 168 2.00 20.76 21.38
CA GLU A 168 1.30 19.93 22.38
C GLU A 168 -0.05 20.50 22.82
N THR A 169 -0.14 21.82 23.06
CA THR A 169 -1.41 22.48 23.43
C THR A 169 -2.43 22.35 22.31
N GLY A 170 -2.00 22.51 21.06
CA GLY A 170 -2.90 22.37 19.92
C GLY A 170 -3.31 20.91 19.67
N TYR A 171 -2.42 19.94 19.91
CA TYR A 171 -2.78 18.53 19.89
C TYR A 171 -3.82 18.19 20.97
N THR A 172 -3.63 18.67 22.20
CA THR A 172 -4.61 18.48 23.29
C THR A 172 -5.97 19.07 22.95
N LYS A 173 -6.00 20.24 22.28
CA LYS A 173 -7.26 20.80 21.78
C LYS A 173 -7.89 19.91 20.71
N TYR A 174 -7.09 19.44 19.75
CA TYR A 174 -7.55 18.57 18.67
C TYR A 174 -8.11 17.24 19.17
N THR A 175 -7.50 16.61 20.19
CA THR A 175 -7.99 15.35 20.76
C THR A 175 -9.30 15.51 21.53
N ASN A 176 -9.65 16.72 21.97
CA ASN A 176 -10.94 17.00 22.63
C ASN A 176 -12.06 17.39 21.65
N ASN A 177 -11.73 17.68 20.39
CA ASN A 177 -12.72 17.99 19.35
C ASN A 177 -13.60 16.77 19.01
N SER A 178 -14.84 17.05 18.61
CA SER A 178 -15.72 16.11 17.93
C SER A 178 -15.15 15.68 16.57
N GLN A 179 -15.69 14.61 15.98
CA GLN A 179 -15.23 14.14 14.66
C GLN A 179 -15.41 15.18 13.55
N LYS A 180 -16.49 15.97 13.59
CA LYS A 180 -16.72 17.07 12.64
C LYS A 180 -15.70 18.19 12.78
N GLU A 181 -15.36 18.57 14.01
CA GLU A 181 -14.36 19.61 14.28
C GLU A 181 -12.96 19.16 13.88
N ARG A 182 -12.60 17.89 14.13
CA ARG A 182 -11.35 17.29 13.63
C ARG A 182 -11.31 17.25 12.11
N PHE A 183 -12.39 16.79 11.47
CA PHE A 183 -12.50 16.81 10.02
C PHE A 183 -12.28 18.20 9.47
N LYS A 184 -12.94 19.23 10.01
CA LYS A 184 -12.76 20.62 9.56
C LYS A 184 -11.30 21.06 9.65
N PHE A 185 -10.65 20.82 10.80
CA PHE A 185 -9.24 21.15 11.00
C PHE A 185 -8.33 20.47 9.98
N ASP A 186 -8.51 19.17 9.76
CA ASP A 186 -7.67 18.39 8.84
C ASP A 186 -7.97 18.75 7.37
N ASN A 187 -9.25 18.93 7.04
CA ASN A 187 -9.73 19.20 5.70
C ASN A 187 -9.28 20.58 5.20
N ASP A 188 -9.30 21.61 6.04
CA ASP A 188 -8.83 22.95 5.67
C ASP A 188 -7.37 22.91 5.20
N LYS A 189 -6.51 22.13 5.88
CA LYS A 189 -5.11 21.92 5.51
C LYS A 189 -4.98 21.06 4.26
N TYR A 190 -5.79 20.01 4.15
CA TYR A 190 -5.80 19.11 3.00
C TYR A 190 -6.21 19.84 1.70
N ILE A 191 -7.26 20.65 1.75
CA ILE A 191 -7.74 21.45 0.62
C ILE A 191 -6.71 22.50 0.22
N SER A 192 -6.11 23.21 1.19
CA SER A 192 -5.06 24.20 0.89
C SER A 192 -3.88 23.57 0.13
N ARG A 193 -3.54 22.31 0.44
CA ARG A 193 -2.51 21.56 -0.28
C ARG A 193 -2.96 21.20 -1.69
N LEU A 194 -4.19 20.71 -1.87
CA LEU A 194 -4.72 20.41 -3.20
C LEU A 194 -4.76 21.65 -4.11
N GLU A 195 -5.17 22.80 -3.57
CA GLU A 195 -5.19 24.06 -4.33
C GLU A 195 -3.80 24.43 -4.82
N ALA A 196 -2.79 24.33 -3.96
CA ALA A 196 -1.39 24.56 -4.33
C ALA A 196 -0.90 23.56 -5.39
N GLU A 197 -1.27 22.27 -5.26
CA GLU A 197 -0.93 21.23 -6.24
C GLU A 197 -1.60 21.47 -7.62
N PHE A 198 -2.78 22.09 -7.63
CA PHE A 198 -3.47 22.51 -8.85
C PHE A 198 -3.05 23.90 -9.37
N GLY A 199 -2.05 24.53 -8.75
CA GLY A 199 -1.51 25.83 -9.16
C GLY A 199 -2.41 27.02 -8.84
N GLY A 200 -3.37 26.86 -7.91
CA GLY A 200 -4.25 27.92 -7.43
C GLY A 200 -3.83 28.49 -6.08
N SER A 201 -4.55 29.53 -5.68
CA SER A 201 -4.58 30.05 -4.31
C SER A 201 -5.89 29.66 -3.63
N LYS A 202 -6.04 29.99 -2.34
CA LYS A 202 -7.20 29.60 -1.54
C LYS A 202 -8.51 30.07 -2.18
N GLY A 203 -9.39 29.13 -2.48
CA GLY A 203 -10.70 29.36 -3.10
C GLY A 203 -10.65 29.79 -4.57
N SER A 204 -9.51 29.67 -5.26
CA SER A 204 -9.34 30.27 -6.59
C SER A 204 -9.56 29.32 -7.77
N ILE A 205 -9.83 28.03 -7.52
CA ILE A 205 -9.96 27.04 -8.60
C ILE A 205 -11.35 27.16 -9.25
N ASP A 206 -11.38 27.52 -10.54
CA ASP A 206 -12.60 27.52 -11.34
C ASP A 206 -13.07 26.08 -11.61
N LEU A 207 -14.13 25.66 -10.92
CA LEU A 207 -14.69 24.30 -11.00
C LEU A 207 -15.28 23.97 -12.37
N LYS A 208 -15.76 24.97 -13.12
CA LYS A 208 -16.27 24.76 -14.48
C LYS A 208 -15.12 24.41 -15.41
N ARG A 209 -14.01 25.15 -15.34
CA ARG A 209 -12.81 24.82 -16.14
C ARG A 209 -12.11 23.55 -15.66
N PHE A 210 -12.06 23.33 -14.35
CA PHE A 210 -11.34 22.22 -13.74
C PHE A 210 -12.06 20.87 -13.92
N ARG A 211 -13.40 20.85 -13.79
CA ARG A 211 -14.21 19.61 -13.80
C ARG A 211 -15.44 19.64 -14.71
N GLY A 212 -15.71 20.74 -15.40
CA GLY A 212 -16.96 20.90 -16.14
C GLY A 212 -18.19 20.94 -15.22
N LEU A 213 -18.02 21.35 -13.97
CA LEU A 213 -19.12 21.48 -13.01
C LEU A 213 -19.79 22.85 -13.17
N GLU A 214 -21.00 22.86 -13.73
CA GLU A 214 -21.80 24.07 -13.86
C GLU A 214 -22.76 24.19 -12.68
N ALA A 215 -22.52 25.18 -11.82
CA ALA A 215 -23.37 25.52 -10.68
C ALA A 215 -23.28 27.04 -10.44
N SER A 216 -24.41 27.68 -10.14
CA SER A 216 -24.42 29.08 -9.71
C SER A 216 -23.97 29.22 -8.25
N ASP A 217 -23.58 30.42 -7.83
CA ASP A 217 -23.27 30.70 -6.41
C ASP A 217 -24.43 30.34 -5.47
N ASN A 218 -25.67 30.48 -5.94
CA ASN A 218 -26.85 30.12 -5.16
C ASN A 218 -26.99 28.60 -5.02
N ASP A 219 -26.70 27.84 -6.09
CA ASP A 219 -26.70 26.38 -6.05
C ASP A 219 -25.62 25.87 -5.08
N ILE A 220 -24.41 26.45 -5.14
CA ILE A 220 -23.31 26.09 -4.24
C ILE A 220 -23.67 26.38 -2.78
N LYS A 221 -24.22 27.57 -2.49
CA LYS A 221 -24.66 27.92 -1.12
C LYS A 221 -25.76 26.99 -0.60
N ASN A 222 -26.72 26.62 -1.45
CA ASN A 222 -27.78 25.69 -1.09
C ASN A 222 -27.23 24.28 -0.86
N PHE A 223 -26.31 23.82 -1.71
CA PHE A 223 -25.61 22.56 -1.52
C PHE A 223 -24.87 22.53 -0.18
N ASP A 224 -24.05 23.54 0.10
CA ASP A 224 -23.22 23.58 1.32
C ASP A 224 -24.08 23.56 2.60
N LYS A 225 -25.23 24.27 2.58
CA LYS A 225 -26.20 24.23 3.68
C LYS A 225 -26.81 22.83 3.87
N GLN A 226 -27.13 22.13 2.79
CA GLN A 226 -27.65 20.76 2.87
C GLN A 226 -26.56 19.75 3.23
N ALA A 227 -25.33 19.96 2.76
CA ALA A 227 -24.18 19.12 3.07
C ALA A 227 -23.90 19.10 4.58
N GLU A 228 -24.01 20.24 5.26
CA GLU A 228 -23.90 20.32 6.71
C GLU A 228 -24.96 19.47 7.43
N LEU A 229 -26.21 19.46 6.93
CA LEU A 229 -27.31 18.66 7.46
C LEU A 229 -27.19 17.16 7.17
N SER A 230 -26.45 16.81 6.12
CA SER A 230 -26.24 15.44 5.62
C SER A 230 -24.85 14.90 5.94
N ASN A 231 -24.07 15.56 6.81
CA ASN A 231 -22.71 15.18 7.18
C ASN A 231 -21.78 14.96 5.98
N PHE A 232 -21.90 15.81 4.96
CA PHE A 232 -21.08 15.81 3.75
C PHE A 232 -20.25 17.09 3.67
N ASP A 233 -19.17 17.06 2.88
CA ASP A 233 -18.27 18.22 2.70
C ASP A 233 -18.89 19.30 1.78
N SER A 234 -18.29 20.49 1.73
CA SER A 234 -18.76 21.53 0.81
C SER A 234 -18.58 21.14 -0.66
N TYR A 235 -19.36 21.76 -1.54
CA TYR A 235 -19.32 21.51 -2.99
C TYR A 235 -17.91 21.70 -3.55
N TYR A 236 -17.25 22.79 -3.15
CA TYR A 236 -15.89 23.12 -3.57
C TYR A 236 -14.87 22.09 -3.10
N ASN A 237 -14.90 21.71 -1.81
CA ASN A 237 -13.94 20.76 -1.25
C ASN A 237 -14.10 19.37 -1.87
N ALA A 238 -15.34 18.90 -1.99
CA ALA A 238 -15.67 17.65 -2.66
C ALA A 238 -15.26 17.68 -4.14
N ALA A 239 -15.39 18.84 -4.80
CA ALA A 239 -14.98 19.00 -6.19
C ALA A 239 -13.47 18.76 -6.35
N LEU A 240 -12.65 19.40 -5.50
CA LEU A 240 -11.19 19.26 -5.51
C LEU A 240 -10.74 17.84 -5.16
N LYS A 241 -11.45 17.17 -4.24
CA LYS A 241 -11.21 15.76 -3.92
C LYS A 241 -11.56 14.80 -5.06
N GLY A 242 -12.23 15.27 -6.12
CA GLY A 242 -12.62 14.45 -7.27
C GLY A 242 -13.92 13.67 -7.07
N PHE A 243 -14.75 14.05 -6.08
CA PHE A 243 -16.01 13.36 -5.78
C PHE A 243 -17.07 13.60 -6.86
N THR A 244 -17.97 12.65 -7.04
CA THR A 244 -19.20 12.82 -7.82
C THR A 244 -20.06 13.91 -7.19
N LEU A 245 -20.53 14.86 -8.00
CA LEU A 245 -21.29 16.02 -7.55
C LEU A 245 -22.51 16.26 -8.42
N PRO A 246 -23.60 16.85 -7.88
CA PRO A 246 -24.75 17.23 -8.69
C PRO A 246 -24.41 18.39 -9.62
N VAL A 247 -25.00 18.39 -10.81
CA VAL A 247 -25.09 19.56 -11.69
C VAL A 247 -26.51 20.07 -11.71
N TYR A 248 -26.68 21.36 -12.00
CA TYR A 248 -27.94 22.06 -11.79
C TYR A 248 -28.53 22.62 -13.06
N LYS A 249 -29.87 22.60 -13.12
CA LYS A 249 -30.68 23.30 -14.10
C LYS A 249 -31.88 23.93 -13.40
N ASP A 250 -32.09 25.23 -13.61
CA ASP A 250 -33.16 26.01 -12.98
C ASP A 250 -33.20 25.87 -11.43
N GLY A 251 -32.02 25.81 -10.80
CA GLY A 251 -31.87 25.68 -9.34
C GLY A 251 -32.21 24.30 -8.77
N LYS A 252 -32.40 23.29 -9.63
CA LYS A 252 -32.67 21.89 -9.25
C LYS A 252 -31.55 20.99 -9.76
N VAL A 253 -31.33 19.87 -9.07
CA VAL A 253 -30.39 18.83 -9.52
C VAL A 253 -30.90 18.25 -10.85
N ASP A 254 -30.12 18.40 -11.91
CA ASP A 254 -30.38 17.87 -13.26
C ASP A 254 -29.79 16.47 -13.42
N GLY A 255 -28.67 16.19 -12.76
CA GLY A 255 -28.00 14.89 -12.74
C GLY A 255 -26.73 14.91 -11.91
N LEU A 256 -26.05 13.77 -11.86
CA LEU A 256 -24.75 13.61 -11.21
C LEU A 256 -23.62 13.64 -12.22
N LYS A 257 -22.53 14.32 -11.87
CA LYS A 257 -21.31 14.38 -12.67
C LYS A 257 -20.15 13.72 -11.95
N ILE A 258 -19.70 12.58 -12.49
CA ILE A 258 -18.51 11.87 -11.99
C ILE A 258 -17.24 12.54 -12.51
N ASN A 259 -16.12 12.33 -11.82
CA ASN A 259 -14.82 12.77 -12.33
C ASN A 259 -14.27 11.77 -13.36
N ASP A 260 -14.34 12.12 -14.64
CA ASP A 260 -13.82 11.32 -15.75
C ASP A 260 -12.31 11.49 -15.98
N ALA A 261 -11.66 12.47 -15.34
CA ALA A 261 -10.21 12.62 -15.34
C ALA A 261 -9.52 11.71 -14.32
N SER A 262 -8.21 11.48 -14.48
CA SER A 262 -7.40 10.67 -13.54
C SER A 262 -7.70 11.01 -12.07
N GLU A 263 -7.68 9.98 -11.21
CA GLU A 263 -7.99 10.13 -9.80
C GLU A 263 -7.16 11.25 -9.16
N THR A 264 -7.81 12.11 -8.37
CA THR A 264 -7.11 13.12 -7.58
C THR A 264 -6.16 12.44 -6.60
N ILE A 265 -4.90 12.90 -6.56
CA ILE A 265 -3.90 12.38 -5.63
C ILE A 265 -4.40 12.48 -4.19
N LYS A 266 -4.22 11.40 -3.42
CA LYS A 266 -4.64 11.29 -2.03
C LYS A 266 -3.41 11.18 -1.13
N GLY A 267 -3.23 12.17 -0.25
CA GLY A 267 -2.15 12.17 0.74
C GLY A 267 -2.49 11.34 1.99
N PRO A 268 -1.48 10.98 2.80
CA PRO A 268 -1.67 10.26 4.06
C PRO A 268 -2.27 11.16 5.14
N SER A 269 -2.93 10.55 6.13
CA SER A 269 -3.35 11.26 7.33
C SER A 269 -2.17 11.41 8.31
N PRO A 270 -1.87 12.62 8.80
CA PRO A 270 -0.89 12.81 9.87
C PRO A 270 -1.23 12.03 11.16
N ILE A 271 -2.53 11.84 11.43
CA ILE A 271 -3.03 11.13 12.61
C ILE A 271 -2.68 9.64 12.53
N ASP A 272 -2.83 9.04 11.35
CA ASP A 272 -2.67 7.60 11.19
C ASP A 272 -1.25 7.15 11.48
N SER A 273 -0.25 7.97 11.17
CA SER A 273 1.16 7.66 11.44
C SER A 273 1.73 8.44 12.63
N LEU A 274 0.91 9.07 13.47
CA LEU A 274 1.39 9.83 14.63
C LEU A 274 2.15 8.91 15.61
N GLY A 275 3.32 9.36 16.07
CA GLY A 275 4.24 8.64 16.95
C GLY A 275 5.04 7.54 16.25
N ARG A 276 5.19 7.57 14.92
CA ARG A 276 5.81 6.47 14.14
C ARG A 276 6.88 6.98 13.19
N ILE A 277 8.14 6.62 13.47
CA ILE A 277 9.30 7.10 12.72
C ILE A 277 9.37 6.44 11.34
N GLU A 278 9.09 5.13 11.26
CA GLU A 278 9.15 4.37 10.01
C GLU A 278 7.82 4.41 9.24
N LYS A 279 7.51 5.56 8.62
CA LYS A 279 6.25 5.78 7.89
C LYS A 279 5.98 4.77 6.76
N ALA A 280 7.00 4.10 6.22
CA ALA A 280 6.80 3.03 5.23
C ALA A 280 6.16 1.77 5.86
N LYS A 281 6.50 1.47 7.12
CA LYS A 281 5.97 0.32 7.86
C LYS A 281 4.58 0.54 8.45
N THR A 282 3.96 1.70 8.21
CA THR A 282 2.55 1.95 8.56
C THR A 282 1.57 1.41 7.52
N ASN A 283 2.02 0.60 6.56
CA ASN A 283 1.17 -0.13 5.63
C ASN A 283 0.64 -1.46 6.19
N GLY A 284 1.14 -1.89 7.34
CA GLY A 284 0.79 -3.14 8.01
C GLY A 284 2.00 -3.86 8.57
N LEU A 285 1.73 -4.92 9.33
CA LEU A 285 2.73 -5.78 9.95
C LEU A 285 2.87 -7.06 9.14
N ALA A 286 4.05 -7.29 8.57
CA ALA A 286 4.36 -8.49 7.83
C ALA A 286 4.82 -9.62 8.75
N ARG A 287 4.47 -10.85 8.37
CA ARG A 287 4.99 -12.14 8.85
C ARG A 287 4.87 -12.40 10.34
N THR A 288 4.09 -11.65 11.10
CA THR A 288 3.94 -11.83 12.55
C THR A 288 2.47 -11.99 12.94
N ILE A 289 2.18 -12.89 13.89
CA ILE A 289 0.82 -13.08 14.47
C ILE A 289 0.76 -12.45 15.87
N PRO A 290 0.14 -11.28 16.04
CA PRO A 290 0.18 -10.57 17.32
C PRO A 290 -0.69 -11.19 18.43
N ASN A 291 -1.80 -11.84 18.08
CA ASN A 291 -2.79 -12.35 19.04
C ASN A 291 -3.64 -13.49 18.45
N GLU A 292 -4.49 -14.09 19.30
CA GLU A 292 -5.36 -15.22 18.95
C GLU A 292 -6.39 -14.91 17.87
N THR A 293 -6.86 -13.66 17.76
CA THR A 293 -7.80 -13.26 16.70
C THR A 293 -7.13 -13.32 15.33
N TYR A 294 -5.90 -12.80 15.22
CA TYR A 294 -5.11 -12.94 13.99
C TYR A 294 -4.72 -14.38 13.71
N LYS A 295 -4.41 -15.19 14.73
CA LYS A 295 -4.16 -16.63 14.56
C LYS A 295 -5.39 -17.34 13.96
N THR A 296 -6.57 -17.07 14.52
CA THR A 296 -7.85 -17.61 14.03
C THR A 296 -8.10 -17.18 12.59
N ALA A 297 -7.88 -15.91 12.27
CA ALA A 297 -8.01 -15.43 10.88
C ALA A 297 -7.01 -16.11 9.94
N ALA A 298 -5.76 -16.31 10.38
CA ALA A 298 -4.68 -16.86 9.56
C ALA A 298 -4.99 -18.29 9.10
N ILE A 299 -5.43 -19.16 10.02
CA ILE A 299 -5.70 -20.58 9.72
C ILE A 299 -6.97 -20.78 8.85
N GLN A 300 -7.77 -19.74 8.66
CA GLN A 300 -9.01 -19.73 7.87
C GLN A 300 -8.85 -19.02 6.51
N THR A 301 -7.66 -18.48 6.24
CA THR A 301 -7.38 -17.64 5.08
C THR A 301 -6.30 -18.30 4.22
N PHE A 302 -6.42 -18.11 2.91
CA PHE A 302 -5.60 -18.73 1.89
C PHE A 302 -5.03 -17.63 1.00
N GLN A 303 -3.76 -17.77 0.63
CA GLN A 303 -3.25 -17.18 -0.59
C GLN A 303 -3.69 -18.08 -1.75
N VAL A 304 -4.29 -17.50 -2.78
CA VAL A 304 -4.76 -18.21 -3.96
C VAL A 304 -4.08 -17.68 -5.22
N SER A 305 -3.78 -18.58 -6.14
CA SER A 305 -3.19 -18.27 -7.45
C SER A 305 -3.94 -19.02 -8.55
N PHE A 306 -4.40 -18.30 -9.56
CA PHE A 306 -5.08 -18.82 -10.75
C PHE A 306 -4.18 -18.63 -11.96
N LYS A 307 -3.69 -19.73 -12.53
CA LYS A 307 -2.78 -19.71 -13.67
C LYS A 307 -3.55 -19.99 -14.95
N GLY A 308 -3.54 -19.04 -15.88
CA GLY A 308 -4.21 -19.15 -17.17
C GLY A 308 -3.30 -18.73 -18.32
N TRP A 309 -3.81 -18.86 -19.55
CA TRP A 309 -3.16 -18.30 -20.72
C TRP A 309 -3.32 -16.78 -20.76
N LYS A 310 -2.28 -16.07 -21.21
CA LYS A 310 -2.34 -14.62 -21.35
C LYS A 310 -3.27 -14.24 -22.49
N ASP A 311 -4.30 -13.45 -22.20
CA ASP A 311 -5.32 -13.03 -23.18
C ASP A 311 -5.00 -11.70 -23.89
N TYR A 312 -3.95 -11.01 -23.47
CA TYR A 312 -3.48 -9.71 -23.99
C TYR A 312 -4.56 -8.62 -24.04
N ALA A 313 -5.62 -8.75 -23.24
CA ALA A 313 -6.74 -7.81 -23.30
C ALA A 313 -6.33 -6.38 -22.94
N GLN A 314 -5.46 -6.22 -21.94
CA GLN A 314 -4.93 -4.91 -21.53
C GLN A 314 -4.08 -4.27 -22.62
N GLU A 315 -3.15 -5.01 -23.22
CA GLU A 315 -2.30 -4.48 -24.29
C GLU A 315 -3.10 -4.09 -25.54
N ILE A 316 -4.14 -4.86 -25.85
CA ILE A 316 -5.07 -4.54 -26.94
C ILE A 316 -5.85 -3.25 -26.61
N ALA A 317 -6.42 -3.14 -25.41
CA ALA A 317 -7.16 -1.95 -24.99
C ALA A 317 -6.29 -0.68 -24.94
N GLU A 318 -5.04 -0.79 -24.49
CA GLU A 318 -4.07 0.31 -24.51
C GLU A 318 -3.76 0.76 -25.94
N ALA A 319 -3.54 -0.18 -26.85
CA ALA A 319 -3.35 0.14 -28.27
C ALA A 319 -4.58 0.81 -28.89
N GLU A 320 -5.80 0.33 -28.58
CA GLU A 320 -7.07 0.94 -29.01
C GLU A 320 -7.25 2.35 -28.46
N TYR A 321 -6.89 2.58 -27.19
CA TYR A 321 -6.88 3.90 -26.57
C TYR A 321 -5.94 4.86 -27.32
N TYR A 322 -4.70 4.43 -27.61
CA TYR A 322 -3.76 5.26 -28.36
C TYR A 322 -4.23 5.55 -29.78
N ILE A 323 -4.88 4.60 -30.46
CA ILE A 323 -5.50 4.85 -31.77
C ILE A 323 -6.51 5.99 -31.66
N ASN A 324 -7.42 5.95 -30.68
CA ASN A 324 -8.41 6.99 -30.45
C ASN A 324 -7.74 8.34 -30.14
N LEU A 325 -6.69 8.31 -29.30
CA LEU A 325 -5.95 9.49 -28.89
C LEU A 325 -5.21 10.15 -30.06
N PHE A 326 -4.48 9.38 -30.87
CA PHE A 326 -3.76 9.88 -32.05
C PHE A 326 -4.70 10.46 -33.10
N ASN A 327 -5.89 9.88 -33.26
CA ASN A 327 -6.93 10.42 -34.16
C ASN A 327 -7.49 11.76 -33.68
N LYS A 328 -7.45 12.05 -32.37
CA LYS A 328 -7.92 13.32 -31.78
C LYS A 328 -6.82 14.37 -31.65
N TRP A 329 -5.55 13.98 -31.64
CA TRP A 329 -4.42 14.88 -31.45
C TRP A 329 -4.11 15.74 -32.66
N SER A 330 -3.74 16.99 -32.42
CA SER A 330 -3.15 17.89 -33.40
C SER A 330 -1.76 17.40 -33.84
N ASP A 331 -1.28 17.86 -35.01
CA ASP A 331 0.04 17.46 -35.51
C ASP A 331 1.17 17.83 -34.53
N LYS A 332 1.05 18.98 -33.85
CA LYS A 332 2.00 19.42 -32.82
C LYS A 332 2.06 18.47 -31.61
N GLN A 333 0.92 17.89 -31.22
CA GLN A 333 0.86 16.89 -30.15
C GLN A 333 1.48 15.55 -30.60
N ILE A 334 1.30 15.18 -31.87
CA ILE A 334 1.94 14.00 -32.46
C ILE A 334 3.46 14.16 -32.51
N GLU A 335 3.96 15.31 -32.96
CA GLU A 335 5.40 15.63 -32.96
C GLU A 335 5.99 15.60 -31.55
N ALA A 336 5.31 16.20 -30.58
CA ALA A 336 5.73 16.19 -29.18
C ALA A 336 5.77 14.77 -28.59
N TYR A 337 4.81 13.91 -28.95
CA TYR A 337 4.80 12.51 -28.55
C TYR A 337 6.00 11.76 -29.14
N ILE A 338 6.26 11.89 -30.44
CA ILE A 338 7.40 11.24 -31.10
C ILE A 338 8.72 11.70 -30.49
N ALA A 339 8.89 13.02 -30.28
CA ALA A 339 10.08 13.57 -29.62
C ALA A 339 10.29 12.97 -28.22
N ARG A 340 9.21 12.76 -27.46
CA ARG A 340 9.27 12.11 -26.14
C ARG A 340 9.64 10.63 -26.23
N GLN A 341 9.11 9.90 -27.20
CA GLN A 341 9.48 8.49 -27.44
C GLN A 341 10.95 8.36 -27.83
N LEU A 342 11.46 9.25 -28.71
CA LEU A 342 12.87 9.31 -29.09
C LEU A 342 13.77 9.61 -27.89
N TRP A 343 13.39 10.58 -27.06
CA TRP A 343 14.12 10.88 -25.83
C TRP A 343 14.16 9.68 -24.88
N GLN A 344 13.04 8.98 -24.69
CA GLN A 344 12.96 7.78 -23.86
C GLN A 344 13.82 6.64 -24.42
N LEU A 345 13.82 6.46 -25.75
CA LEU A 345 14.68 5.49 -26.43
C LEU A 345 16.16 5.79 -26.15
N GLU A 346 16.58 7.06 -26.18
CA GLU A 346 17.95 7.47 -25.84
C GLU A 346 18.30 7.18 -24.36
N GLN A 347 17.40 7.48 -23.43
CA GLN A 347 17.63 7.19 -22.00
C GLN A 347 17.77 5.69 -21.74
N ASN A 348 16.96 4.86 -22.41
CA ASN A 348 17.04 3.41 -22.32
C ASN A 348 18.38 2.88 -22.84
N LEU A 349 18.88 3.41 -23.97
CA LEU A 349 20.20 3.05 -24.47
C LEU A 349 21.29 3.43 -23.45
N LYS A 350 21.28 4.66 -22.92
CA LYS A 350 22.25 5.09 -21.89
C LYS A 350 22.26 4.16 -20.69
N TYR A 351 21.08 3.78 -20.19
CA TYR A 351 20.95 2.87 -19.07
C TYR A 351 21.51 1.47 -19.40
N ASP A 352 21.11 0.88 -20.53
CA ASP A 352 21.55 -0.45 -20.92
C ASP A 352 23.07 -0.48 -21.22
N LEU A 353 23.63 0.59 -21.79
CA LEU A 353 25.08 0.76 -21.97
C LEU A 353 25.82 0.84 -20.62
N ASN A 354 25.32 1.64 -19.67
CA ASN A 354 25.92 1.75 -18.33
C ASN A 354 25.93 0.40 -17.59
N LEU A 355 24.88 -0.42 -17.74
CA LEU A 355 24.85 -1.77 -17.17
C LEU A 355 25.93 -2.66 -17.79
N VAL A 356 26.05 -2.65 -19.11
CA VAL A 356 27.08 -3.45 -19.80
C VAL A 356 28.49 -2.96 -19.45
N GLU A 357 28.70 -1.65 -19.33
CA GLU A 357 29.99 -1.08 -18.91
C GLU A 357 30.34 -1.46 -17.47
N LYS A 358 29.35 -1.50 -16.58
CA LYS A 358 29.52 -2.01 -15.22
C LYS A 358 29.88 -3.49 -15.23
N ASP A 359 29.16 -4.30 -16.02
CA ASP A 359 29.46 -5.73 -16.16
C ASP A 359 30.91 -5.94 -16.64
N ILE A 360 31.36 -5.17 -17.64
CA ILE A 360 32.76 -5.18 -18.11
C ILE A 360 33.73 -4.78 -16.99
N ALA A 361 33.49 -3.68 -16.28
CA ALA A 361 34.38 -3.17 -15.23
C ALA A 361 34.50 -4.11 -14.02
N THR A 362 33.50 -4.95 -13.79
CA THR A 362 33.48 -5.93 -12.69
C THR A 362 33.90 -7.35 -13.11
N THR A 363 34.11 -7.57 -14.41
CA THR A 363 34.55 -8.87 -14.94
C THR A 363 36.06 -8.93 -14.95
N ASP A 364 36.60 -10.10 -14.58
CA ASP A 364 38.04 -10.35 -14.62
C ASP A 364 38.61 -10.07 -16.03
N PRO A 365 39.64 -9.20 -16.17
CA PRO A 365 40.27 -8.88 -17.45
C PRO A 365 40.77 -10.09 -18.25
N GLU A 366 41.07 -11.22 -17.60
CA GLU A 366 41.54 -12.44 -18.27
C GLU A 366 40.43 -13.20 -19.00
N LEU A 367 39.15 -12.94 -18.68
CA LEU A 367 37.98 -13.54 -19.34
C LEU A 367 37.66 -12.87 -20.69
N THR A 368 38.64 -12.85 -21.59
CA THR A 368 38.60 -12.13 -22.87
C THR A 368 37.40 -12.50 -23.76
N THR A 369 36.94 -13.76 -23.73
CA THR A 369 35.74 -14.20 -24.47
C THR A 369 34.45 -13.59 -23.89
N VAL A 370 34.36 -13.47 -22.57
CA VAL A 370 33.19 -12.88 -21.89
C VAL A 370 33.16 -11.36 -22.14
N ILE A 371 34.32 -10.70 -22.03
CA ILE A 371 34.46 -9.26 -22.33
C ILE A 371 34.13 -8.98 -23.80
N LYS A 372 34.56 -9.83 -24.74
CA LYS A 372 34.17 -9.75 -26.15
C LYS A 372 32.65 -9.85 -26.31
N GLY A 373 32.01 -10.81 -25.64
CA GLY A 373 30.55 -10.94 -25.64
C GLY A 373 29.81 -9.70 -25.13
N PHE A 374 30.34 -9.01 -24.12
CA PHE A 374 29.77 -7.74 -23.65
C PHE A 374 29.97 -6.59 -24.65
N ASN A 375 31.13 -6.52 -25.30
CA ASN A 375 31.36 -5.53 -26.36
C ASN A 375 30.47 -5.77 -27.59
N ASP A 376 30.26 -7.02 -28.00
CA ASP A 376 29.34 -7.38 -29.08
C ASP A 376 27.89 -6.98 -28.71
N LYS A 377 27.48 -7.20 -27.46
CA LYS A 377 26.19 -6.74 -26.93
C LYS A 377 26.08 -5.21 -26.96
N LYS A 378 27.15 -4.48 -26.63
CA LYS A 378 27.21 -3.01 -26.68
C LYS A 378 26.96 -2.50 -28.09
N GLU A 379 27.62 -3.07 -29.09
CA GLU A 379 27.44 -2.70 -30.50
C GLU A 379 26.06 -3.09 -31.03
N GLN A 380 25.53 -4.25 -30.63
CA GLN A 380 24.17 -4.65 -30.98
C GLN A 380 23.12 -3.68 -30.41
N LEU A 381 23.28 -3.24 -29.16
CA LEU A 381 22.37 -2.25 -28.54
C LEU A 381 22.36 -0.92 -29.31
N LYS A 382 23.53 -0.43 -29.75
CA LYS A 382 23.62 0.79 -30.58
C LYS A 382 22.96 0.60 -31.94
N LYS A 383 23.18 -0.55 -32.59
CA LYS A 383 22.57 -0.87 -33.88
C LYS A 383 21.05 -0.96 -33.80
N ASP A 384 20.53 -1.61 -32.76
CA ASP A 384 19.10 -1.71 -32.50
C ASP A 384 18.49 -0.33 -32.23
N TYR A 385 19.20 0.51 -31.45
CA TYR A 385 18.80 1.89 -31.19
C TYR A 385 18.67 2.72 -32.47
N GLU A 386 19.68 2.75 -33.35
CA GLU A 386 19.60 3.56 -34.57
C GLU A 386 18.46 3.11 -35.48
N LYS A 387 18.23 1.80 -35.60
CA LYS A 387 17.10 1.24 -36.36
C LYS A 387 15.75 1.66 -35.77
N GLU A 388 15.60 1.57 -34.45
CA GLU A 388 14.35 1.91 -33.74
C GLU A 388 14.09 3.42 -33.77
N LYS A 389 15.16 4.23 -33.67
CA LYS A 389 15.14 5.69 -33.80
C LYS A 389 14.72 6.15 -35.19
N GLU A 390 15.30 5.60 -36.25
CA GLU A 390 14.93 5.92 -37.63
C GLU A 390 13.46 5.58 -37.89
N THR A 391 13.01 4.41 -37.40
CA THR A 391 11.62 3.98 -37.50
C THR A 391 10.71 4.99 -36.81
N LEU A 392 10.94 5.32 -35.53
CA LEU A 392 10.11 6.26 -34.77
C LEU A 392 10.09 7.67 -35.37
N PHE A 393 11.24 8.16 -35.84
CA PHE A 393 11.38 9.48 -36.44
C PHE A 393 10.56 9.61 -37.74
N SER A 394 10.43 8.52 -38.50
CA SER A 394 9.65 8.49 -39.75
C SER A 394 8.13 8.44 -39.54
N LEU A 395 7.66 8.13 -38.33
CA LEU A 395 6.23 7.96 -38.07
C LEU A 395 5.50 9.31 -38.10
N LYS A 396 4.29 9.29 -38.67
CA LYS A 396 3.30 10.36 -38.56
C LYS A 396 2.03 9.78 -37.91
N ARG A 397 0.96 10.58 -37.76
CA ARG A 397 -0.33 10.13 -37.20
C ARG A 397 -0.77 8.77 -37.77
N ASP A 398 -0.85 8.66 -39.10
CA ASP A 398 -1.29 7.43 -39.76
C ASP A 398 -0.33 6.26 -39.52
N GLY A 399 0.99 6.54 -39.45
CA GLY A 399 2.01 5.55 -39.10
C GLY A 399 1.84 5.03 -37.67
N LEU A 400 1.59 5.92 -36.71
CA LEU A 400 1.33 5.56 -35.30
C LEU A 400 0.04 4.75 -35.15
N VAL A 401 -1.03 5.15 -35.84
CA VAL A 401 -2.30 4.41 -35.84
C VAL A 401 -2.12 3.03 -36.46
N LYS A 402 -1.44 2.94 -37.61
CA LYS A 402 -1.13 1.67 -38.28
C LYS A 402 -0.29 0.77 -37.37
N TRP A 403 0.73 1.33 -36.73
CA TRP A 403 1.59 0.60 -35.79
C TRP A 403 0.79 -0.01 -34.62
N GLN A 404 -0.11 0.76 -34.00
CA GLN A 404 -0.95 0.23 -32.92
C GLN A 404 -1.92 -0.86 -33.41
N ARG A 405 -2.47 -0.74 -34.63
CA ARG A 405 -3.29 -1.81 -35.23
C ARG A 405 -2.48 -3.09 -35.47
N GLU A 406 -1.24 -2.97 -35.94
CA GLU A 406 -0.34 -4.12 -36.10
C GLU A 406 0.01 -4.77 -34.76
N GLU A 407 0.20 -4.00 -33.69
CA GLU A 407 0.39 -4.55 -32.34
C GLU A 407 -0.84 -5.32 -31.86
N ILE A 408 -2.06 -4.81 -32.08
CA ILE A 408 -3.30 -5.53 -31.77
C ILE A 408 -3.35 -6.89 -32.46
N GLU A 409 -3.06 -6.95 -33.76
CA GLU A 409 -3.03 -8.23 -34.51
C GLU A 409 -1.94 -9.18 -33.99
N LYS A 410 -0.75 -8.67 -33.63
CA LYS A 410 0.29 -9.48 -32.99
C LYS A 410 -0.16 -10.03 -31.64
N TYR A 411 -0.89 -9.25 -30.85
CA TYR A 411 -1.42 -9.71 -29.57
C TYR A 411 -2.52 -10.76 -29.74
N ARG A 412 -3.42 -10.58 -30.71
CA ARG A 412 -4.44 -11.58 -31.08
C ARG A 412 -3.80 -12.90 -31.50
N LYS A 413 -2.78 -12.85 -32.36
CA LYS A 413 -2.02 -14.05 -32.76
C LYS A 413 -1.35 -14.73 -31.57
N LYS A 414 -0.65 -13.98 -30.70
CA LYS A 414 -0.01 -14.55 -29.49
C LYS A 414 -1.01 -15.19 -28.53
N LYS A 415 -2.23 -14.65 -28.44
CA LYS A 415 -3.33 -15.22 -27.65
C LYS A 415 -3.75 -16.59 -28.20
N GLU A 416 -3.90 -16.72 -29.51
CA GLU A 416 -4.26 -17.98 -30.18
C GLU A 416 -3.16 -19.03 -30.03
N GLU A 417 -1.89 -18.62 -30.15
CA GLU A 417 -0.74 -19.50 -30.01
C GLU A 417 -0.53 -20.01 -28.58
N LYS A 418 -1.19 -19.41 -27.57
CA LYS A 418 -1.09 -19.80 -26.15
C LYS A 418 0.36 -19.99 -25.67
N ILE A 419 1.24 -19.06 -26.01
CA ILE A 419 2.68 -19.17 -25.69
C ILE A 419 2.96 -18.74 -24.24
N PHE A 420 2.24 -17.74 -23.73
CA PHE A 420 2.53 -17.12 -22.46
C PHE A 420 1.42 -17.40 -21.44
N GLN A 421 1.84 -17.75 -20.23
CA GLN A 421 0.96 -17.94 -19.09
C GLN A 421 1.02 -16.69 -18.21
N THR A 422 -0.10 -16.38 -17.56
CA THR A 422 -0.19 -15.35 -16.53
C THR A 422 -0.80 -15.97 -15.27
N SER A 423 -0.52 -15.36 -14.14
CA SER A 423 -1.17 -15.72 -12.88
C SER A 423 -1.88 -14.51 -12.31
N GLU A 424 -3.13 -14.70 -11.91
CA GLU A 424 -3.82 -13.79 -11.02
C GLU A 424 -3.72 -14.34 -9.60
N SER A 425 -3.39 -13.51 -8.62
CA SER A 425 -3.22 -13.97 -7.23
C SER A 425 -3.91 -13.03 -6.26
N GLY A 426 -4.44 -13.61 -5.20
CA GLY A 426 -5.17 -12.88 -4.18
C GLY A 426 -5.23 -13.64 -2.87
N THR A 427 -6.10 -13.17 -2.01
CA THR A 427 -6.45 -13.74 -0.71
C THR A 427 -7.90 -14.21 -0.77
N MET A 428 -8.20 -15.34 -0.14
CA MET A 428 -9.57 -15.81 0.05
C MET A 428 -9.71 -16.52 1.39
N TRP A 429 -10.93 -16.73 1.88
CA TRP A 429 -11.18 -17.34 3.17
C TRP A 429 -12.41 -18.24 3.13
N ILE A 430 -12.44 -19.28 3.96
CA ILE A 430 -13.57 -20.23 3.97
C ILE A 430 -14.80 -19.53 4.55
N MET A 431 -15.78 -19.27 3.71
CA MET A 431 -17.03 -18.60 4.06
C MET A 431 -18.09 -19.58 4.55
N ASP A 432 -18.30 -20.64 3.78
CA ASP A 432 -19.40 -21.59 3.98
C ASP A 432 -19.00 -22.96 3.42
N TYR A 433 -19.81 -23.98 3.71
CA TYR A 433 -19.75 -25.29 3.08
C TYR A 433 -21.13 -25.94 3.10
N LEU A 434 -21.46 -26.75 2.09
CA LEU A 434 -22.70 -27.52 2.12
C LEU A 434 -22.59 -28.61 3.19
N THR A 435 -23.64 -28.77 3.97
CA THR A 435 -23.72 -29.86 4.95
C THR A 435 -24.16 -31.14 4.24
N GLU A 436 -23.42 -32.22 4.47
CA GLU A 436 -23.78 -33.56 3.99
C GLU A 436 -24.66 -34.30 5.00
N ASP A 437 -25.46 -35.24 4.50
CA ASP A 437 -26.26 -36.12 5.36
C ASP A 437 -25.34 -37.05 6.18
N ASN A 438 -25.78 -37.43 7.39
CA ASN A 438 -25.10 -38.40 8.26
C ASN A 438 -23.68 -38.01 8.74
N SER A 439 -23.43 -36.72 8.99
CA SER A 439 -22.16 -36.23 9.59
C SER A 439 -20.90 -36.50 8.75
N LYS A 440 -21.04 -36.70 7.43
CA LYS A 440 -19.90 -36.83 6.52
C LYS A 440 -19.11 -35.52 6.39
N THR A 441 -17.84 -35.64 6.01
CA THR A 441 -16.99 -34.48 5.70
C THR A 441 -17.52 -33.77 4.44
N PRO A 442 -17.77 -32.44 4.49
CA PRO A 442 -18.21 -31.66 3.33
C PRO A 442 -17.24 -31.78 2.17
N THR A 443 -17.75 -31.85 0.95
CA THR A 443 -16.93 -31.87 -0.26
C THR A 443 -16.97 -30.54 -1.02
N LYS A 444 -18.00 -29.71 -0.78
CA LYS A 444 -18.19 -28.40 -1.41
C LYS A 444 -17.99 -27.26 -0.42
N PHE A 445 -16.98 -26.45 -0.68
CA PHE A 445 -16.63 -25.28 0.12
C PHE A 445 -16.79 -23.99 -0.69
N TYR A 446 -17.18 -22.93 0.00
CA TYR A 446 -17.37 -21.60 -0.57
C TYR A 446 -16.37 -20.64 0.05
N PHE A 447 -15.66 -19.91 -0.79
CA PHE A 447 -14.62 -18.99 -0.40
C PHE A 447 -15.01 -17.56 -0.78
N GLY A 448 -14.95 -16.64 0.18
CA GLY A 448 -15.10 -15.22 -0.10
C GLY A 448 -13.78 -14.61 -0.59
N THR A 449 -13.84 -13.78 -1.63
CA THR A 449 -12.71 -13.00 -2.16
C THR A 449 -13.21 -11.77 -2.93
N ASN A 450 -12.34 -11.06 -3.64
CA ASN A 450 -12.74 -9.97 -4.53
C ASN A 450 -13.21 -10.49 -5.90
N SER A 451 -14.09 -9.71 -6.55
CA SER A 451 -14.57 -9.97 -7.90
C SER A 451 -13.43 -9.93 -8.92
N HIS A 452 -12.46 -9.03 -8.76
CA HIS A 452 -11.29 -8.97 -9.65
C HIS A 452 -10.30 -10.12 -9.47
N VAL A 453 -10.34 -10.85 -8.35
CA VAL A 453 -9.57 -12.09 -8.15
C VAL A 453 -10.32 -13.25 -8.79
N ALA A 454 -11.62 -13.37 -8.51
CA ALA A 454 -12.47 -14.45 -9.02
C ALA A 454 -12.63 -14.44 -10.55
N LYS A 455 -12.56 -13.29 -11.22
CA LYS A 455 -12.65 -13.19 -12.70
C LYS A 455 -11.56 -13.96 -13.45
N ALA A 456 -10.49 -14.38 -12.77
CA ALA A 456 -9.44 -15.22 -13.34
C ALA A 456 -9.91 -16.67 -13.58
N ILE A 457 -11.01 -17.10 -12.94
CA ILE A 457 -11.63 -18.40 -13.14
C ILE A 457 -12.38 -18.36 -14.48
N LYS A 458 -11.71 -18.84 -15.53
CA LYS A 458 -12.22 -18.95 -16.90
C LYS A 458 -12.16 -20.41 -17.36
N ASN A 459 -12.83 -20.71 -18.48
CA ASN A 459 -12.85 -22.05 -19.08
C ASN A 459 -11.47 -22.57 -19.53
N ASP A 460 -10.48 -21.70 -19.69
CA ASP A 460 -9.11 -22.02 -20.09
C ASP A 460 -8.10 -21.94 -18.93
N LEU A 461 -8.60 -21.91 -17.68
CA LEU A 461 -7.78 -21.97 -16.48
C LEU A 461 -6.98 -23.29 -16.44
N ILE A 462 -5.66 -23.16 -16.29
CA ILE A 462 -4.71 -24.29 -16.36
C ILE A 462 -4.54 -24.92 -14.98
N SER A 463 -4.31 -24.09 -13.97
CA SER A 463 -4.09 -24.56 -12.61
C SER A 463 -4.57 -23.57 -11.55
N VAL A 464 -4.84 -24.11 -10.37
CA VAL A 464 -5.14 -23.36 -9.16
C VAL A 464 -4.22 -23.82 -8.04
N SER A 465 -3.67 -22.88 -7.28
CA SER A 465 -2.86 -23.16 -6.09
C SER A 465 -3.48 -22.51 -4.86
N LEU A 466 -3.57 -23.27 -3.78
CA LEU A 466 -4.09 -22.88 -2.48
C LEU A 466 -2.95 -22.96 -1.46
N THR A 467 -2.46 -21.82 -0.99
CA THR A 467 -1.45 -21.76 0.07
C THR A 467 -2.09 -21.31 1.37
N ARG A 468 -1.90 -22.07 2.44
CA ARG A 468 -2.41 -21.72 3.78
C ARG A 468 -1.40 -22.01 4.86
N ILE A 469 -1.49 -21.26 5.95
CA ILE A 469 -0.73 -21.54 7.15
C ILE A 469 -1.28 -22.79 7.87
N ASN A 470 -0.40 -23.64 8.38
CA ASN A 470 -0.70 -24.79 9.20
C ASN A 470 -1.31 -24.33 10.54
N SER A 471 -2.16 -25.15 11.15
CA SER A 471 -2.83 -24.80 12.41
C SER A 471 -1.91 -24.80 13.64
N ASP A 472 -0.79 -25.51 13.57
CA ASP A 472 0.21 -25.61 14.64
C ASP A 472 1.19 -24.41 14.62
N ILE A 473 0.66 -23.24 14.98
CA ILE A 473 1.40 -21.97 15.08
C ILE A 473 1.14 -21.27 16.41
N ASN A 474 2.09 -20.43 16.83
CA ASN A 474 2.01 -19.71 18.09
C ASN A 474 1.80 -18.20 17.90
N VAL A 475 1.12 -17.58 18.86
CA VAL A 475 1.08 -16.12 18.97
C VAL A 475 2.49 -15.59 19.23
N GLY A 476 2.84 -14.48 18.58
CA GLY A 476 4.16 -13.86 18.62
C GLY A 476 5.18 -14.48 17.65
N GLN A 477 4.81 -15.55 16.94
CA GLN A 477 5.67 -16.16 15.93
C GLN A 477 5.87 -15.22 14.72
N THR A 478 7.12 -15.12 14.27
CA THR A 478 7.48 -14.46 13.01
C THR A 478 7.90 -15.50 11.97
N PHE A 479 7.39 -15.38 10.76
CA PHE A 479 7.57 -16.33 9.66
C PHE A 479 8.57 -15.81 8.62
N ASN A 480 9.00 -16.69 7.72
CA ASN A 480 9.59 -16.35 6.42
C ASN A 480 8.50 -16.02 5.39
N ILE A 481 8.89 -15.63 4.17
CA ILE A 481 7.95 -15.58 3.04
C ILE A 481 7.40 -16.99 2.77
N ASN A 482 6.18 -17.06 2.24
CA ASN A 482 5.34 -18.26 2.28
C ASN A 482 6.05 -19.52 1.76
N SER A 483 6.77 -19.45 0.62
CA SER A 483 7.41 -20.65 0.05
C SER A 483 8.63 -21.13 0.84
N PHE A 484 9.21 -20.30 1.71
CA PHE A 484 10.41 -20.57 2.51
C PHE A 484 10.11 -20.88 3.98
N ASP A 485 8.84 -21.07 4.33
CA ASP A 485 8.43 -21.31 5.71
C ASP A 485 7.70 -22.64 5.85
N LYS A 486 8.20 -23.51 6.73
CA LYS A 486 7.62 -24.82 7.02
C LYS A 486 6.19 -24.76 7.57
N ASN A 487 5.75 -23.61 8.07
CA ASN A 487 4.39 -23.43 8.56
C ASN A 487 3.38 -23.21 7.42
N PHE A 488 3.82 -23.12 6.16
CA PHE A 488 2.95 -22.90 5.02
C PHE A 488 2.90 -24.12 4.11
N THR A 489 1.70 -24.53 3.70
CA THR A 489 1.50 -25.62 2.76
C THR A 489 0.75 -25.12 1.55
N THR A 490 1.27 -25.43 0.36
CA THR A 490 0.66 -25.11 -0.94
C THR A 490 0.12 -26.37 -1.58
N PHE A 491 -1.16 -26.37 -1.93
CA PHE A 491 -1.83 -27.41 -2.69
C PHE A 491 -2.05 -26.91 -4.11
N THR A 492 -1.47 -27.57 -5.11
CA THR A 492 -1.60 -27.19 -6.52
C THR A 492 -2.37 -28.26 -7.26
N PHE A 493 -3.35 -27.82 -8.05
CA PHE A 493 -4.21 -28.66 -8.87
C PHE A 493 -4.12 -28.23 -10.34
N GLU A 494 -3.90 -29.19 -11.22
CA GLU A 494 -3.84 -28.98 -12.67
C GLU A 494 -4.79 -29.94 -13.38
N ALA A 495 -5.50 -29.47 -14.39
CA ALA A 495 -6.37 -30.34 -15.19
C ALA A 495 -5.54 -31.29 -16.04
N GLN A 496 -5.97 -32.55 -16.19
CA GLN A 496 -5.38 -33.43 -17.18
C GLN A 496 -5.78 -32.99 -18.59
N GLU A 497 -4.79 -32.91 -19.47
CA GLU A 497 -4.96 -32.47 -20.84
C GLU A 497 -6.04 -33.29 -21.56
N ASN A 498 -6.97 -32.61 -22.23
CA ASN A 498 -8.09 -33.18 -22.98
C ASN A 498 -9.11 -34.02 -22.18
N LYS A 499 -9.06 -34.03 -20.84
CA LYS A 499 -10.03 -34.77 -20.01
C LYS A 499 -10.97 -33.87 -19.22
N SER A 500 -10.43 -32.85 -18.56
CA SER A 500 -11.17 -32.01 -17.62
C SER A 500 -10.75 -30.55 -17.76
N LYS A 501 -11.52 -29.64 -17.15
CA LYS A 501 -11.13 -28.26 -16.92
C LYS A 501 -11.10 -27.99 -15.42
N ILE A 502 -10.22 -27.09 -14.97
CA ILE A 502 -10.27 -26.61 -13.57
C ILE A 502 -11.63 -25.96 -13.29
N SER A 503 -12.20 -25.27 -14.28
CA SER A 503 -13.51 -24.62 -14.16
C SER A 503 -14.69 -25.58 -13.95
N ASP A 504 -14.51 -26.90 -14.12
CA ASP A 504 -15.56 -27.89 -13.80
C ASP A 504 -15.68 -28.19 -12.30
N ALA A 505 -14.61 -27.89 -11.54
CA ALA A 505 -14.49 -28.13 -10.10
C ALA A 505 -14.30 -26.84 -9.27
N VAL A 506 -13.83 -25.75 -9.89
CA VAL A 506 -13.62 -24.45 -9.26
C VAL A 506 -14.38 -23.39 -10.05
N THR A 507 -15.42 -22.79 -9.46
CA THR A 507 -16.30 -21.84 -10.15
C THR A 507 -16.53 -20.57 -9.34
N ALA A 508 -16.54 -19.41 -10.00
CA ALA A 508 -17.06 -18.18 -9.40
C ALA A 508 -18.60 -18.21 -9.50
N ILE A 509 -19.29 -18.41 -8.38
CA ILE A 509 -20.74 -18.60 -8.37
C ILE A 509 -21.52 -17.31 -8.11
N PHE A 510 -20.85 -16.30 -7.54
CA PHE A 510 -21.45 -15.01 -7.24
C PHE A 510 -20.41 -13.92 -7.45
N HIS A 511 -20.81 -12.88 -8.16
CA HIS A 511 -20.14 -11.58 -8.20
C HIS A 511 -21.15 -10.54 -7.71
N ALA A 512 -20.74 -9.62 -6.84
CA ALA A 512 -21.61 -8.57 -6.32
C ALA A 512 -21.79 -7.44 -7.36
N THR A 513 -22.41 -7.77 -8.49
CA THR A 513 -22.70 -6.86 -9.60
C THR A 513 -24.20 -6.60 -9.73
N ASP A 514 -24.56 -5.37 -10.10
CA ASP A 514 -25.93 -4.92 -10.36
C ASP A 514 -26.92 -5.34 -9.27
N PHE A 515 -26.50 -5.24 -8.01
CA PHE A 515 -27.28 -5.66 -6.86
C PHE A 515 -28.24 -4.59 -6.35
N ILE A 516 -28.32 -3.42 -6.98
CA ILE A 516 -29.28 -2.35 -6.64
C ILE A 516 -30.33 -2.23 -7.74
N ASN A 517 -31.57 -2.00 -7.33
CA ASN A 517 -32.71 -1.78 -8.21
C ASN A 517 -32.47 -0.60 -9.16
N SER A 518 -32.95 -0.71 -10.40
CA SER A 518 -32.73 0.27 -11.47
C SER A 518 -33.07 1.72 -11.07
N ASN A 519 -34.15 1.92 -10.29
CA ASN A 519 -34.58 3.24 -9.82
C ASN A 519 -33.63 3.91 -8.81
N SER A 520 -32.77 3.13 -8.16
CA SER A 520 -31.76 3.61 -7.21
C SER A 520 -30.34 3.41 -7.73
N ASN A 521 -30.18 2.93 -8.98
CA ASN A 521 -28.89 2.76 -9.59
C ASN A 521 -28.32 4.14 -9.99
N PRO A 522 -27.16 4.54 -9.46
CA PRO A 522 -26.61 5.87 -9.71
C PRO A 522 -26.20 6.13 -11.16
N VAL A 523 -25.91 5.10 -11.96
CA VAL A 523 -25.60 5.26 -13.39
C VAL A 523 -26.79 5.88 -14.14
N ASN A 524 -28.02 5.57 -13.72
CA ASN A 524 -29.24 6.16 -14.28
C ASN A 524 -29.47 7.61 -13.86
N LEU A 525 -28.73 8.09 -12.86
CA LEU A 525 -28.82 9.44 -12.29
C LEU A 525 -27.70 10.37 -12.79
N LEU A 526 -26.82 9.87 -13.67
CA LEU A 526 -25.80 10.69 -14.31
C LEU A 526 -26.43 11.79 -15.18
N GLU A 527 -25.70 12.90 -15.33
CA GLU A 527 -26.03 13.95 -16.28
C GLU A 527 -26.03 13.41 -17.72
N LYS A 528 -26.77 14.08 -18.61
CA LYS A 528 -27.14 13.58 -19.94
C LYS A 528 -25.96 13.01 -20.75
N GLU A 529 -24.81 13.69 -20.81
CA GLU A 529 -23.66 13.25 -21.60
C GLU A 529 -23.03 11.99 -21.01
N GLN A 530 -22.73 12.00 -19.71
CA GLN A 530 -22.20 10.82 -19.01
C GLN A 530 -23.20 9.65 -18.97
N LYS A 531 -24.50 9.91 -18.86
CA LYS A 531 -25.53 8.87 -18.89
C LYS A 531 -25.55 8.13 -20.23
N GLU A 532 -25.43 8.84 -21.36
CA GLU A 532 -25.32 8.21 -22.67
C GLU A 532 -24.00 7.45 -22.82
N LYS A 533 -22.89 8.04 -22.38
CA LYS A 533 -21.56 7.41 -22.41
C LYS A 533 -21.51 6.11 -21.62
N TYR A 534 -22.20 6.04 -20.49
CA TYR A 534 -22.17 4.93 -19.54
C TYR A 534 -23.48 4.12 -19.49
N LYS A 535 -24.32 4.21 -20.51
CA LYS A 535 -25.64 3.52 -20.54
C LYS A 535 -25.57 1.99 -20.36
N ASP A 536 -24.46 1.39 -20.76
CA ASP A 536 -24.20 -0.06 -20.65
C ASP A 536 -23.40 -0.43 -19.39
N ALA A 537 -23.00 0.56 -18.58
CA ALA A 537 -22.24 0.32 -17.36
C ALA A 537 -23.17 -0.12 -16.22
N GLY A 538 -22.71 -1.10 -15.45
CA GLY A 538 -23.33 -1.52 -14.21
C GLY A 538 -22.69 -0.89 -12.99
N ILE A 539 -23.05 -1.40 -11.83
CA ILE A 539 -22.37 -1.12 -10.56
C ILE A 539 -21.87 -2.41 -9.92
N PHE A 540 -20.83 -2.33 -9.11
CA PHE A 540 -20.35 -3.48 -8.35
C PHE A 540 -19.77 -3.07 -7.01
N ALA A 541 -19.82 -4.00 -6.05
CA ALA A 541 -18.96 -4.02 -4.90
C ALA A 541 -17.91 -5.11 -5.18
N ASP A 542 -16.64 -4.88 -4.86
CA ASP A 542 -15.58 -5.80 -5.24
C ASP A 542 -15.55 -7.06 -4.36
N PHE A 543 -16.56 -7.90 -4.51
CA PHE A 543 -16.76 -9.12 -3.76
C PHE A 543 -17.28 -10.22 -4.69
N ALA A 544 -16.77 -11.43 -4.48
CA ALA A 544 -17.21 -12.63 -5.15
C ALA A 544 -17.10 -13.85 -4.23
N VAL A 545 -17.84 -14.91 -4.60
CA VAL A 545 -17.79 -16.20 -3.93
C VAL A 545 -17.37 -17.27 -4.93
N ILE A 546 -16.33 -18.01 -4.55
CA ILE A 546 -15.79 -19.14 -5.30
C ILE A 546 -16.27 -20.44 -4.66
N GLU A 547 -16.86 -21.32 -5.44
CA GLU A 547 -17.12 -22.71 -5.06
C GLU A 547 -15.94 -23.59 -5.46
N ILE A 548 -15.45 -24.39 -4.52
CA ILE A 548 -14.50 -25.48 -4.77
C ILE A 548 -15.18 -26.80 -4.42
N ASP A 549 -15.30 -27.67 -5.44
CA ASP A 549 -15.82 -29.02 -5.34
C ASP A 549 -14.65 -30.01 -5.22
N PHE A 550 -14.28 -30.35 -3.98
CA PHE A 550 -13.19 -31.27 -3.71
C PHE A 550 -13.52 -32.72 -4.12
N GLU A 551 -14.80 -33.08 -4.25
CA GLU A 551 -15.17 -34.40 -4.77
C GLU A 551 -14.74 -34.56 -6.22
N LYS A 552 -14.80 -33.50 -7.01
CA LYS A 552 -14.25 -33.49 -8.37
C LYS A 552 -12.75 -33.26 -8.37
N LEU A 553 -12.28 -32.21 -7.70
CA LEU A 553 -10.90 -31.72 -7.79
C LEU A 553 -9.87 -32.74 -7.29
N LEU A 554 -10.27 -33.68 -6.43
CA LEU A 554 -9.38 -34.71 -5.87
C LEU A 554 -9.38 -36.03 -6.67
N LYS A 555 -10.13 -36.14 -7.77
CA LYS A 555 -10.09 -37.30 -8.67
C LYS A 555 -8.80 -37.31 -9.49
N THR A 556 -7.93 -38.29 -9.21
CA THR A 556 -6.59 -38.38 -9.83
C THR A 556 -6.61 -38.68 -11.33
N ASP A 557 -7.70 -39.27 -11.84
CA ASP A 557 -7.88 -39.54 -13.27
C ASP A 557 -8.14 -38.26 -14.09
N ASP A 558 -8.71 -37.25 -13.43
CA ASP A 558 -9.13 -35.98 -14.03
C ASP A 558 -8.14 -34.84 -13.71
N TYR A 559 -7.51 -34.88 -12.54
CA TYR A 559 -6.66 -33.80 -12.04
C TYR A 559 -5.33 -34.32 -11.49
N LYS A 560 -4.25 -33.59 -11.77
CA LYS A 560 -2.96 -33.75 -11.11
C LYS A 560 -2.92 -32.89 -9.86
N ARG A 561 -2.36 -33.44 -8.79
CA ARG A 561 -2.19 -32.75 -7.50
C ARG A 561 -0.73 -32.83 -7.07
N SER A 562 -0.18 -31.70 -6.63
CA SER A 562 1.11 -31.65 -5.91
C SER A 562 0.97 -30.83 -4.63
N ILE A 563 1.69 -31.21 -3.59
CA ILE A 563 1.66 -30.55 -2.28
C ILE A 563 3.06 -30.13 -1.90
N TRP A 564 3.25 -28.85 -1.60
CA TRP A 564 4.56 -28.24 -1.37
C TRP A 564 4.66 -27.61 0.02
N ASN A 565 5.83 -27.68 0.61
CA ASN A 565 6.19 -27.07 1.88
C ASN A 565 7.68 -26.75 1.87
N GLU A 566 8.06 -25.51 2.23
CA GLU A 566 9.46 -25.08 2.22
C GLU A 566 10.19 -25.44 0.91
N LYS A 567 9.56 -25.14 -0.22
CA LYS A 567 10.00 -25.49 -1.59
C LYS A 567 10.26 -26.98 -1.87
N THR A 568 9.78 -27.87 -1.02
CA THR A 568 9.92 -29.32 -1.16
C THR A 568 8.54 -29.93 -1.44
N GLU A 569 8.45 -30.79 -2.45
CA GLU A 569 7.23 -31.57 -2.68
C GLU A 569 7.11 -32.65 -1.60
N ILE A 570 5.95 -32.71 -0.95
CA ILE A 570 5.64 -33.61 0.16
C ILE A 570 4.30 -34.35 -0.05
N SER A 571 3.88 -34.50 -1.31
CA SER A 571 2.64 -35.18 -1.71
C SER A 571 2.47 -36.54 -1.02
N ASP A 572 3.55 -37.32 -0.91
CA ASP A 572 3.56 -38.67 -0.31
C ASP A 572 3.34 -38.67 1.22
N LYS A 573 3.44 -37.52 1.88
CA LYS A 573 3.21 -37.37 3.34
C LYS A 573 1.75 -37.08 3.68
N PHE A 574 0.88 -36.92 2.69
CA PHE A 574 -0.54 -36.60 2.89
C PHE A 574 -1.43 -37.82 2.70
N PRO A 575 -2.62 -37.85 3.33
CA PRO A 575 -3.58 -38.92 3.13
C PRO A 575 -3.97 -39.07 1.66
N SER A 576 -4.10 -40.31 1.21
CA SER A 576 -4.62 -40.64 -0.12
C SER A 576 -6.15 -40.60 -0.18
N ASP A 577 -6.82 -40.78 0.97
CA ASP A 577 -8.27 -40.70 1.06
C ASP A 577 -8.78 -39.25 0.98
N GLN A 578 -9.92 -39.08 0.33
CA GLN A 578 -10.50 -37.79 0.04
C GLN A 578 -10.84 -37.01 1.32
N GLU A 579 -11.40 -37.67 2.33
CA GLU A 579 -11.83 -37.04 3.59
C GLU A 579 -10.62 -36.48 4.37
N GLY A 580 -9.59 -37.30 4.58
CA GLY A 580 -8.36 -36.92 5.25
C GLY A 580 -7.68 -35.75 4.55
N LEU A 581 -7.67 -35.75 3.22
CA LEU A 581 -7.07 -34.67 2.44
C LEU A 581 -7.88 -33.35 2.52
N ILE A 582 -9.21 -33.40 2.46
CA ILE A 582 -10.07 -32.21 2.64
C ILE A 582 -9.82 -31.59 4.01
N LYS A 583 -9.75 -32.40 5.08
CA LYS A 583 -9.42 -31.91 6.43
C LYS A 583 -8.04 -31.24 6.48
N LYS A 584 -7.04 -31.79 5.79
CA LYS A 584 -5.70 -31.17 5.72
C LYS A 584 -5.67 -29.87 4.93
N ILE A 585 -6.40 -29.78 3.81
CA ILE A 585 -6.51 -28.56 3.00
C ILE A 585 -7.20 -27.45 3.81
N THR A 586 -8.31 -27.78 4.46
CA THR A 586 -9.19 -26.81 5.13
C THR A 586 -8.83 -26.53 6.59
N ASN A 587 -7.72 -27.07 7.11
CA ASN A 587 -7.40 -27.03 8.54
C ASN A 587 -8.55 -27.56 9.43
N ASP A 588 -9.25 -28.60 8.96
CA ASP A 588 -10.42 -29.20 9.62
C ASP A 588 -11.49 -28.18 10.01
N TYR A 589 -11.75 -27.21 9.12
CA TYR A 589 -12.62 -26.07 9.38
C TYR A 589 -14.04 -26.46 9.84
N GLN A 590 -14.57 -27.59 9.37
CA GLN A 590 -15.87 -28.11 9.79
C GLN A 590 -15.95 -28.28 11.32
N ASN A 591 -14.87 -28.75 11.95
CA ASN A 591 -14.80 -28.98 13.39
C ASN A 591 -14.27 -27.78 14.19
N SER A 592 -13.91 -26.69 13.51
CA SER A 592 -13.51 -25.45 14.18
C SER A 592 -14.61 -24.90 15.07
N LYS A 593 -14.24 -24.49 16.29
CA LYS A 593 -15.14 -23.79 17.24
C LYS A 593 -15.34 -22.32 16.86
N SER A 594 -14.40 -21.73 16.15
CA SER A 594 -14.38 -20.30 15.81
C SER A 594 -14.68 -20.10 14.33
N LYS A 595 -15.81 -20.60 13.83
CA LYS A 595 -16.19 -20.40 12.42
C LYS A 595 -16.49 -18.93 12.14
N ILE A 596 -16.30 -18.53 10.90
CA ILE A 596 -16.66 -17.20 10.42
C ILE A 596 -18.17 -17.00 10.56
N GLN A 597 -18.52 -15.79 10.98
CA GLN A 597 -19.88 -15.27 10.99
C GLN A 597 -19.89 -13.93 10.24
N PHE A 598 -21.07 -13.36 10.03
CA PHE A 598 -21.23 -12.02 9.47
C PHE A 598 -21.82 -11.07 10.50
N GLU A 599 -21.38 -9.82 10.45
CA GLU A 599 -21.99 -8.76 11.24
C GLU A 599 -23.33 -8.35 10.64
N SER A 600 -24.34 -8.23 11.50
CA SER A 600 -25.70 -7.85 11.10
C SER A 600 -25.95 -6.34 11.13
N ASN A 601 -25.13 -5.59 11.89
CA ASN A 601 -25.25 -4.14 12.00
C ASN A 601 -24.44 -3.43 10.91
N SER A 602 -24.93 -2.27 10.47
CA SER A 602 -24.20 -1.43 9.52
C SER A 602 -23.32 -0.42 10.25
N LEU A 603 -22.12 -0.13 9.72
CA LEU A 603 -21.25 0.94 10.25
C LEU A 603 -21.83 2.35 10.08
N LEU A 604 -22.94 2.50 9.36
CA LEU A 604 -23.71 3.75 9.33
C LEU A 604 -24.53 3.98 10.61
N GLU A 605 -24.78 2.94 11.41
CA GLU A 605 -25.49 3.06 12.68
C GLU A 605 -24.55 3.61 13.76
N ASP A 606 -24.87 4.77 14.34
CA ASP A 606 -24.03 5.42 15.35
C ASP A 606 -23.66 4.50 16.52
N GLN A 607 -24.61 3.71 17.02
CA GLN A 607 -24.38 2.79 18.14
C GLN A 607 -23.30 1.75 17.79
N PHE A 608 -23.32 1.23 16.56
CA PHE A 608 -22.34 0.25 16.12
C PHE A 608 -21.00 0.90 15.75
N TYR A 609 -21.03 2.03 15.03
CA TYR A 609 -19.86 2.82 14.67
C TYR A 609 -19.03 3.22 15.91
N ASN A 610 -19.70 3.72 16.96
CA ASN A 610 -19.06 4.16 18.19
C ASN A 610 -18.35 3.02 18.95
N THR A 611 -18.63 1.75 18.63
CA THR A 611 -17.82 0.65 19.17
C THR A 611 -16.41 0.60 18.58
N PHE A 612 -16.17 1.20 17.41
CA PHE A 612 -14.86 1.28 16.77
C PHE A 612 -14.20 2.65 16.91
N ASP A 613 -14.97 3.70 17.18
CA ASP A 613 -14.44 5.06 17.32
C ASP A 613 -13.59 5.20 18.58
N ARG A 614 -12.28 5.41 18.39
CA ARG A 614 -11.29 5.45 19.47
C ARG A 614 -10.93 6.89 19.80
N LYS A 615 -10.80 7.16 21.11
CA LYS A 615 -10.08 8.35 21.56
C LYS A 615 -8.64 8.28 21.06
N LEU A 616 -8.16 9.40 20.51
CA LEU A 616 -6.79 9.52 20.00
C LEU A 616 -5.76 9.57 21.13
N ASP A 617 -6.19 9.97 22.33
CA ASP A 617 -5.41 9.99 23.55
C ASP A 617 -6.29 9.55 24.75
N PHE A 618 -5.72 8.77 25.66
CA PHE A 618 -6.38 8.34 26.89
C PHE A 618 -5.35 8.10 28.01
N ASN A 619 -5.77 8.25 29.26
CA ASN A 619 -4.85 8.13 30.38
C ASN A 619 -4.69 6.66 30.81
N HIS A 620 -3.57 6.04 30.47
CA HIS A 620 -3.28 4.65 30.85
C HIS A 620 -3.14 4.42 32.37
N ASN A 621 -2.98 5.48 33.17
CA ASN A 621 -2.91 5.40 34.63
C ASN A 621 -4.30 5.38 35.27
N LYS A 622 -5.37 5.59 34.50
CA LYS A 622 -6.77 5.52 34.97
C LYS A 622 -7.39 4.16 34.58
N PRO A 623 -7.74 3.29 35.56
CA PRO A 623 -8.34 1.99 35.26
C PRO A 623 -9.61 2.05 34.41
N GLU A 624 -10.43 3.09 34.59
CA GLU A 624 -11.66 3.30 33.82
C GLU A 624 -11.37 3.58 32.34
N ASP A 625 -10.39 4.42 32.03
CA ASP A 625 -10.00 4.72 30.65
C ASP A 625 -9.43 3.47 29.95
N VAL A 626 -8.63 2.67 30.67
CA VAL A 626 -8.11 1.39 30.17
C VAL A 626 -9.25 0.41 29.91
N LYS A 627 -10.24 0.32 30.80
CA LYS A 627 -11.42 -0.53 30.62
C LYS A 627 -12.22 -0.10 29.39
N ASN A 628 -12.53 1.19 29.26
CA ASN A 628 -13.22 1.74 28.10
C ASN A 628 -12.48 1.44 26.79
N TYR A 629 -11.15 1.57 26.78
CA TYR A 629 -10.33 1.21 25.62
C TYR A 629 -10.41 -0.29 25.28
N LYS A 630 -10.39 -1.17 26.31
CA LYS A 630 -10.52 -2.62 26.14
C LYS A 630 -11.89 -3.03 25.58
N ASP A 631 -12.96 -2.35 25.95
CA ASP A 631 -14.32 -2.70 25.53
C ASP A 631 -14.57 -2.38 24.05
N LEU A 632 -13.84 -1.41 23.46
CA LEU A 632 -13.93 -1.07 22.03
C LEU A 632 -13.65 -2.27 21.10
N ASN A 633 -14.28 -2.27 19.94
CA ASN A 633 -13.97 -3.18 18.85
C ASN A 633 -12.70 -2.76 18.09
N SER A 634 -12.20 -3.69 17.28
CA SER A 634 -11.11 -3.49 16.33
C SER A 634 -11.43 -4.18 15.03
N PHE A 635 -10.77 -3.73 13.96
CA PHE A 635 -10.67 -4.50 12.74
C PHE A 635 -9.43 -5.38 12.78
N TYR A 636 -9.63 -6.66 12.46
CA TYR A 636 -8.59 -7.65 12.25
C TYR A 636 -8.62 -8.03 10.79
N ILE A 637 -7.60 -7.58 10.07
CA ILE A 637 -7.42 -7.79 8.63
C ILE A 637 -6.20 -8.64 8.46
N LEU A 638 -6.33 -9.70 7.66
CA LEU A 638 -5.25 -10.60 7.34
C LEU A 638 -5.31 -10.97 5.87
N GLY A 639 -4.15 -10.99 5.22
CA GLY A 639 -4.01 -11.42 3.84
C GLY A 639 -2.59 -11.71 3.42
N TYR A 640 -2.43 -12.00 2.14
CA TYR A 640 -1.19 -12.49 1.56
C TYR A 640 -0.76 -11.65 0.36
N PRO A 641 -0.34 -10.39 0.57
CA PRO A 641 0.28 -9.58 -0.49
C PRO A 641 1.57 -10.21 -1.00
N SER A 642 1.96 -9.79 -2.21
CA SER A 642 3.27 -10.08 -2.77
C SER A 642 4.36 -9.59 -1.83
N SER A 643 5.38 -10.41 -1.61
CA SER A 643 6.53 -10.06 -0.77
C SER A 643 7.44 -9.01 -1.40
N LYS A 644 7.15 -8.52 -2.62
CA LYS A 644 7.94 -7.47 -3.29
C LYS A 644 8.10 -6.21 -2.44
N GLU A 645 7.07 -5.86 -1.67
CA GLU A 645 7.07 -4.69 -0.78
C GLU A 645 7.16 -5.12 0.71
N ASP A 646 7.73 -6.30 0.99
CA ASP A 646 8.04 -6.74 2.35
C ASP A 646 9.26 -6.00 2.90
N HIS A 647 9.01 -4.80 3.43
CA HIS A 647 10.02 -3.93 4.03
C HIS A 647 10.59 -4.46 5.36
N TYR A 648 10.23 -5.69 5.78
CA TYR A 648 10.74 -6.32 7.00
C TYR A 648 11.85 -7.36 6.71
N LEU A 649 12.13 -7.65 5.44
CA LEU A 649 13.27 -8.50 5.04
C LEU A 649 14.59 -7.73 5.20
N GLU A 650 15.57 -8.39 5.82
CA GLU A 650 16.86 -7.78 6.15
C GLU A 650 17.95 -8.26 5.18
N LYS A 651 18.60 -7.32 4.48
CA LYS A 651 19.56 -7.61 3.39
C LYS A 651 20.60 -8.68 3.71
N TYR A 652 21.16 -8.66 4.92
CA TYR A 652 22.25 -9.55 5.31
C TYR A 652 21.78 -10.92 5.84
N TYR A 653 20.54 -11.01 6.34
CA TYR A 653 20.00 -12.24 6.93
C TYR A 653 19.09 -13.01 5.98
N ASP A 654 18.41 -12.30 5.07
CA ASP A 654 17.32 -12.83 4.26
C ASP A 654 17.65 -12.89 2.75
N GLN A 655 18.93 -12.94 2.36
CA GLN A 655 19.35 -12.84 0.95
C GLN A 655 18.60 -13.82 0.02
N LYS A 656 18.46 -15.09 0.42
CA LYS A 656 17.71 -16.09 -0.37
C LYS A 656 16.22 -15.74 -0.54
N GLN A 657 15.60 -15.10 0.46
CA GLN A 657 14.20 -14.66 0.37
C GLN A 657 14.10 -13.42 -0.52
N LEU A 658 15.04 -12.48 -0.39
CA LEU A 658 15.11 -11.26 -1.21
C LEU A 658 15.24 -11.57 -2.70
N ASP A 659 15.99 -12.61 -3.08
CA ASP A 659 16.12 -13.04 -4.48
C ASP A 659 14.79 -13.51 -5.09
N TYR A 660 13.88 -14.03 -4.23
CA TYR A 660 12.59 -14.60 -4.63
C TYR A 660 11.39 -13.72 -4.30
N GLN A 661 11.57 -12.58 -3.60
CA GLN A 661 10.48 -11.77 -3.07
C GLN A 661 9.45 -11.30 -4.12
N LYS A 662 9.89 -11.12 -5.38
CA LYS A 662 9.04 -10.70 -6.50
C LYS A 662 8.12 -11.81 -7.03
N TYR A 663 8.34 -13.06 -6.63
CA TYR A 663 7.62 -14.25 -7.09
C TYR A 663 6.88 -14.96 -5.96
N ASP A 664 6.88 -14.40 -4.76
CA ASP A 664 6.32 -15.00 -3.56
C ASP A 664 5.41 -14.01 -2.83
N PHE A 665 4.80 -14.49 -1.75
CA PHE A 665 3.86 -13.78 -0.91
C PHE A 665 4.31 -13.83 0.54
N SER A 666 3.84 -12.88 1.35
CA SER A 666 3.99 -12.95 2.80
C SER A 666 2.67 -12.69 3.50
N LEU A 667 2.50 -13.27 4.69
CA LEU A 667 1.37 -12.99 5.56
C LEU A 667 1.44 -11.55 6.07
N TRP A 668 0.35 -10.79 6.01
CA TRP A 668 0.28 -9.43 6.57
C TRP A 668 -0.98 -9.23 7.39
N VAL A 669 -0.85 -8.44 8.45
CA VAL A 669 -1.96 -8.02 9.31
C VAL A 669 -2.01 -6.50 9.51
N ASN A 670 -3.19 -5.96 9.82
CA ASN A 670 -3.32 -4.54 10.17
C ASN A 670 -2.89 -4.26 11.62
N SER A 671 -1.59 -4.42 11.89
CA SER A 671 -1.03 -4.20 13.23
C SER A 671 0.20 -3.31 13.17
N GLU A 672 0.74 -2.98 14.34
CA GLU A 672 1.87 -2.08 14.46
C GLU A 672 3.21 -2.76 14.20
N TYR A 673 4.10 -2.07 13.46
CA TYR A 673 5.44 -2.57 13.17
C TYR A 673 6.31 -2.77 14.41
N LYS A 674 6.01 -2.08 15.52
CA LYS A 674 6.72 -2.23 16.80
C LYS A 674 6.72 -3.67 17.33
N TYR A 675 5.73 -4.47 16.91
CA TYR A 675 5.56 -5.85 17.31
C TYR A 675 6.44 -6.85 16.55
N TYR A 676 6.98 -6.48 15.39
CA TYR A 676 7.80 -7.38 14.57
C TYR A 676 9.04 -7.84 15.36
N LYS A 677 9.20 -9.17 15.52
CA LYS A 677 10.27 -9.84 16.28
C LYS A 677 10.39 -9.44 17.77
N ASN A 678 9.45 -8.65 18.31
CA ASN A 678 9.52 -8.11 19.67
C ASN A 678 8.45 -8.66 20.62
N ILE A 679 7.51 -9.50 20.15
CA ILE A 679 6.46 -10.09 20.99
C ILE A 679 6.95 -11.32 21.76
N ALA A 680 7.77 -12.16 21.14
CA ALA A 680 8.15 -13.46 21.71
C ALA A 680 8.89 -13.27 23.04
N LYS A 681 8.33 -13.84 24.13
CA LYS A 681 8.94 -13.82 25.46
C LYS A 681 10.18 -14.71 25.45
N LYS A 682 11.36 -14.14 25.74
CA LYS A 682 12.49 -14.94 26.22
C LYS A 682 12.15 -15.42 27.63
N GLU A 683 12.48 -16.67 27.94
CA GLU A 683 12.25 -17.24 29.27
C GLU A 683 12.88 -16.34 30.36
N GLY A 684 12.11 -15.98 31.38
CA GLY A 684 12.54 -15.07 32.46
C GLY A 684 12.34 -13.56 32.21
N TYR A 685 11.85 -13.13 31.04
CA TYR A 685 11.62 -11.70 30.73
C TYR A 685 10.13 -11.32 30.73
N THR A 686 9.79 -10.17 31.32
CA THR A 686 8.46 -9.54 31.18
C THR A 686 8.28 -8.95 29.79
N SER A 687 7.10 -9.13 29.18
CA SER A 687 6.75 -8.49 27.90
C SER A 687 6.94 -6.97 27.99
N SER A 688 7.59 -6.38 26.98
CA SER A 688 7.71 -4.92 26.85
C SER A 688 6.39 -4.25 26.46
N PHE A 689 5.40 -5.02 25.99
CA PHE A 689 4.08 -4.52 25.59
C PHE A 689 3.00 -4.89 26.61
N LYS A 690 2.02 -3.99 26.77
CA LYS A 690 0.87 -4.22 27.63
C LYS A 690 -0.16 -5.11 26.92
N ASP A 691 -0.85 -5.98 27.68
CA ASP A 691 -1.83 -6.92 27.12
C ASP A 691 -2.95 -6.21 26.34
N TYR A 692 -3.43 -5.07 26.86
CA TYR A 692 -4.49 -4.28 26.21
C TYR A 692 -4.07 -3.69 24.85
N GLU A 693 -2.78 -3.59 24.57
CA GLU A 693 -2.27 -3.19 23.25
C GLU A 693 -2.19 -4.41 22.31
N LEU A 694 -1.64 -5.53 22.79
CA LEU A 694 -1.42 -6.73 21.98
C LEU A 694 -2.73 -7.41 21.55
N GLU A 695 -3.77 -7.39 22.39
CA GLU A 695 -5.06 -8.02 22.11
C GLU A 695 -5.87 -7.28 21.01
N LYS A 696 -5.48 -6.06 20.64
CA LYS A 696 -6.22 -5.21 19.71
C LYS A 696 -5.75 -5.34 18.27
N GLY A 697 -6.70 -5.26 17.35
CA GLY A 697 -6.43 -4.91 15.96
C GLY A 697 -6.38 -3.38 15.78
N ASN A 698 -6.24 -2.93 14.53
CA ASN A 698 -6.36 -1.50 14.23
C ASN A 698 -7.81 -1.03 14.09
N PHE A 699 -7.99 0.25 13.76
CA PHE A 699 -9.29 0.89 13.60
C PHE A 699 -9.38 1.64 12.26
N LEU A 700 -10.32 2.58 12.17
CA LEU A 700 -10.59 3.40 10.99
C LEU A 700 -9.48 4.43 10.75
N SER A 701 -9.09 4.58 9.49
CA SER A 701 -8.14 5.60 9.05
C SER A 701 -8.75 6.99 9.12
N TYR A 702 -7.92 7.96 9.49
CA TYR A 702 -8.28 9.38 9.49
C TYR A 702 -8.02 10.06 8.14
N GLN A 703 -7.84 9.30 7.06
CA GLN A 703 -7.61 9.84 5.71
C GLN A 703 -8.82 10.67 5.25
N ILE A 704 -8.55 11.86 4.70
CA ILE A 704 -9.56 12.89 4.35
C ILE A 704 -9.96 12.78 2.88
N GLY A 705 -9.02 12.47 2.01
CA GLY A 705 -9.24 12.49 0.57
C GLY A 705 -10.30 11.51 0.07
N TYR A 706 -10.51 10.38 0.75
CA TYR A 706 -11.54 9.39 0.42
C TYR A 706 -12.81 9.54 1.24
N ARG A 707 -12.82 10.35 2.31
CA ARG A 707 -13.91 10.41 3.27
C ARG A 707 -15.08 11.25 2.75
N SER A 708 -16.23 10.62 2.52
CA SER A 708 -17.50 11.30 2.19
C SER A 708 -18.37 11.58 3.40
N PHE A 709 -18.26 10.80 4.49
CA PHE A 709 -18.95 11.05 5.76
C PHE A 709 -18.06 11.85 6.71
N ILE A 710 -18.34 13.13 6.91
CA ILE A 710 -17.44 14.04 7.65
C ILE A 710 -17.37 13.75 9.15
N ASP A 711 -18.41 13.11 9.70
CA ASP A 711 -18.56 12.75 11.11
C ASP A 711 -18.11 11.32 11.43
N LYS A 712 -17.81 10.50 10.41
CA LYS A 712 -17.41 9.09 10.55
C LYS A 712 -16.07 8.84 9.85
N PRO A 713 -14.93 9.13 10.51
CA PRO A 713 -13.62 8.74 10.03
C PRO A 713 -13.58 7.31 9.48
N GLY A 714 -12.94 7.16 8.33
CA GLY A 714 -12.73 5.89 7.67
C GLY A 714 -13.95 5.23 7.04
N LEU A 715 -15.07 5.95 6.88
CA LEU A 715 -16.18 5.48 6.04
C LEU A 715 -16.29 6.30 4.76
N THR A 716 -16.73 5.63 3.69
CA THR A 716 -17.06 6.33 2.46
C THR A 716 -18.15 5.64 1.63
N ASP A 717 -18.96 6.43 0.95
CA ASP A 717 -19.77 6.01 -0.20
C ASP A 717 -18.85 5.90 -1.43
N ALA A 718 -18.70 4.68 -1.92
CA ALA A 718 -17.83 4.36 -3.05
C ALA A 718 -18.24 5.11 -4.33
N PHE A 719 -19.52 5.26 -4.64
CA PHE A 719 -19.91 5.91 -5.89
C PHE A 719 -19.69 7.42 -5.83
N LEU A 720 -19.84 8.03 -4.66
CA LEU A 720 -19.56 9.45 -4.50
C LEU A 720 -18.06 9.75 -4.45
N ALA A 721 -17.28 8.99 -3.72
CA ALA A 721 -15.88 9.34 -3.46
C ALA A 721 -14.85 8.58 -4.32
N VAL A 722 -15.20 7.37 -4.78
CA VAL A 722 -14.28 6.40 -5.40
C VAL A 722 -14.98 5.55 -6.47
N HIS A 723 -15.71 6.19 -7.39
CA HIS A 723 -16.55 5.50 -8.39
C HIS A 723 -15.77 4.56 -9.33
N ARG A 724 -14.44 4.68 -9.36
CA ARG A 724 -13.52 3.77 -10.03
C ARG A 724 -12.21 3.64 -9.27
N ILE A 725 -11.52 2.52 -9.47
CA ILE A 725 -10.17 2.28 -8.95
C ILE A 725 -9.20 2.34 -10.13
N GLY A 726 -8.26 3.29 -10.10
CA GLY A 726 -7.37 3.56 -11.23
C GLY A 726 -8.06 4.35 -12.35
N SER A 727 -7.58 4.19 -13.59
CA SER A 727 -8.08 4.92 -14.77
C SER A 727 -9.37 4.38 -15.34
N ASP A 728 -9.57 3.06 -15.24
CA ASP A 728 -10.60 2.34 -16.00
C ASP A 728 -11.69 1.79 -15.09
N LEU A 729 -12.86 1.54 -15.67
CA LEU A 729 -13.94 0.84 -14.97
C LEU A 729 -13.59 -0.63 -14.81
N TYR A 730 -14.07 -1.22 -13.72
CA TYR A 730 -13.97 -2.67 -13.54
C TYR A 730 -14.68 -3.38 -14.69
N THR A 731 -14.11 -4.48 -15.15
CA THR A 731 -14.64 -5.28 -16.24
C THR A 731 -14.88 -6.72 -15.81
N LEU A 732 -16.00 -7.26 -16.26
CA LEU A 732 -16.36 -8.66 -16.11
C LEU A 732 -16.95 -9.16 -17.43
N TYR A 733 -16.56 -10.36 -17.84
CA TYR A 733 -17.15 -11.02 -19.00
C TYR A 733 -18.53 -11.56 -18.63
N ASP A 734 -19.57 -11.14 -19.33
CA ASP A 734 -20.91 -11.68 -19.20
C ASP A 734 -21.06 -12.85 -20.17
N GLU A 735 -21.16 -14.07 -19.63
CA GLU A 735 -21.32 -15.28 -20.44
C GLU A 735 -22.66 -15.34 -21.19
N LYS A 736 -23.73 -14.75 -20.63
CA LYS A 736 -25.07 -14.76 -21.24
C LYS A 736 -25.11 -13.84 -22.45
N GLU A 737 -24.54 -12.65 -22.30
CA GLU A 737 -24.48 -11.65 -23.37
C GLU A 737 -23.25 -11.81 -24.28
N LYS A 738 -22.33 -12.72 -23.93
CA LYS A 738 -21.06 -12.99 -24.61
C LYS A 738 -20.21 -11.73 -24.82
N LYS A 739 -20.28 -10.77 -23.91
CA LYS A 739 -19.60 -9.46 -24.03
C LYS A 739 -18.98 -9.03 -22.70
N VAL A 740 -17.98 -8.17 -22.76
CA VAL A 740 -17.43 -7.53 -21.57
C VAL A 740 -18.37 -6.42 -21.11
N LYS A 741 -18.74 -6.43 -19.83
CA LYS A 741 -19.50 -5.36 -19.19
C LYS A 741 -18.60 -4.56 -18.25
N HIS A 742 -18.84 -3.25 -18.17
CA HIS A 742 -18.10 -2.30 -17.34
C HIS A 742 -18.90 -1.96 -16.09
N TYR A 743 -18.23 -1.68 -14.98
CA TYR A 743 -18.90 -1.41 -13.70
C TYR A 743 -18.23 -0.28 -12.93
N PHE A 744 -19.06 0.58 -12.33
CA PHE A 744 -18.65 1.55 -11.32
C PHE A 744 -18.60 0.92 -9.94
N ASN A 745 -17.60 1.30 -9.15
CA ASN A 745 -17.52 0.92 -7.75
C ASN A 745 -18.67 1.57 -6.96
N TYR A 746 -19.34 0.79 -6.13
CA TYR A 746 -20.54 1.19 -5.42
C TYR A 746 -20.69 0.44 -4.09
N GLY A 747 -21.26 1.15 -3.11
CA GLY A 747 -21.58 0.60 -1.80
C GLY A 747 -20.89 1.38 -0.68
N LEU A 748 -21.08 0.90 0.55
CA LEU A 748 -20.36 1.39 1.71
C LEU A 748 -18.95 0.79 1.75
N GLU A 749 -17.95 1.63 1.94
CA GLU A 749 -16.56 1.21 2.07
C GLU A 749 -15.90 1.71 3.36
N ILE A 750 -14.90 0.95 3.80
CA ILE A 750 -14.09 1.20 4.98
C ILE A 750 -12.67 1.55 4.55
N LEU A 751 -12.08 2.57 5.17
CA LEU A 751 -10.66 2.91 5.10
C LEU A 751 -9.95 2.33 6.32
N PRO A 752 -9.26 1.17 6.21
CA PRO A 752 -8.57 0.61 7.35
C PRO A 752 -7.28 1.36 7.66
N ARG A 753 -7.00 1.58 8.94
CA ARG A 753 -5.68 2.03 9.39
C ARG A 753 -4.69 0.87 9.36
N PHE A 754 -3.47 1.15 8.91
CA PHE A 754 -2.35 0.21 8.83
C PHE A 754 -2.62 -1.03 7.98
N TYR A 755 -3.34 -0.85 6.87
CA TYR A 755 -3.47 -1.89 5.86
C TYR A 755 -3.50 -1.27 4.46
N ALA A 756 -2.32 -1.14 3.88
CA ALA A 756 -2.10 -0.72 2.49
C ALA A 756 -0.93 -1.51 1.86
N PRO A 757 -0.96 -2.85 1.91
CA PRO A 757 0.12 -3.67 1.38
C PRO A 757 0.13 -3.70 -0.16
N ALA A 758 1.09 -4.42 -0.75
CA ALA A 758 1.17 -4.63 -2.19
C ALA A 758 0.00 -5.48 -2.75
N GLY A 759 -0.06 -5.61 -4.08
CA GLY A 759 -0.99 -6.51 -4.76
C GLY A 759 -0.92 -7.95 -4.24
N GLY A 760 -2.03 -8.68 -4.30
CA GLY A 760 -2.19 -10.01 -3.68
C GLY A 760 -2.94 -9.99 -2.34
N ALA A 761 -2.99 -8.85 -1.65
CA ALA A 761 -3.84 -8.67 -0.46
C ALA A 761 -5.35 -8.54 -0.78
N SER A 762 -5.69 -8.37 -2.05
CA SER A 762 -7.07 -8.39 -2.54
C SER A 762 -7.81 -9.63 -2.05
N GLY A 763 -8.92 -9.44 -1.34
CA GLY A 763 -9.78 -10.48 -0.81
C GLY A 763 -9.54 -10.75 0.67
N SER A 764 -8.64 -9.99 1.32
CA SER A 764 -8.44 -10.03 2.76
C SER A 764 -9.73 -9.72 3.50
N SER A 765 -10.10 -10.62 4.42
CA SER A 765 -11.27 -10.44 5.28
C SER A 765 -11.04 -9.31 6.28
N VAL A 766 -12.05 -8.47 6.50
CA VAL A 766 -12.08 -7.49 7.59
C VAL A 766 -13.02 -8.01 8.69
N ARG A 767 -12.47 -8.32 9.86
CA ARG A 767 -13.16 -9.02 10.96
C ARG A 767 -13.25 -8.22 12.25
N THR A 768 -14.24 -8.53 13.07
CA THR A 768 -14.30 -8.14 14.50
C THR A 768 -13.45 -9.07 15.37
N LYS A 769 -13.32 -8.74 16.66
CA LYS A 769 -12.72 -9.63 17.68
C LYS A 769 -13.46 -10.96 17.81
N ASP A 770 -14.77 -10.98 17.55
CA ASP A 770 -15.63 -12.17 17.61
C ASP A 770 -15.64 -12.99 16.31
N ASN A 771 -14.66 -12.78 15.42
CA ASN A 771 -14.56 -13.44 14.12
C ASN A 771 -15.78 -13.22 13.19
N LYS A 772 -16.45 -12.07 13.32
CA LYS A 772 -17.53 -11.64 12.41
C LYS A 772 -16.98 -10.77 11.30
N LEU A 773 -17.37 -11.05 10.06
CA LEU A 773 -17.00 -10.31 8.88
C LEU A 773 -17.86 -9.07 8.68
N ILE A 774 -17.20 -7.96 8.32
CA ILE A 774 -17.85 -6.68 8.01
C ILE A 774 -17.59 -6.26 6.57
N ALA A 775 -16.38 -6.50 6.06
CA ALA A 775 -15.98 -6.08 4.72
C ALA A 775 -14.92 -7.01 4.11
N VAL A 776 -14.66 -6.82 2.81
CA VAL A 776 -13.56 -7.42 2.07
C VAL A 776 -12.65 -6.33 1.51
N PHE A 777 -11.36 -6.39 1.83
CA PHE A 777 -10.36 -5.45 1.31
C PHE A 777 -10.12 -5.66 -0.18
N HIS A 778 -10.06 -4.60 -0.98
CA HIS A 778 -9.95 -4.72 -2.45
C HIS A 778 -8.94 -3.78 -3.12
N ALA A 779 -8.65 -2.62 -2.53
CA ALA A 779 -7.71 -1.66 -3.11
C ALA A 779 -6.77 -1.08 -2.05
N ALA A 780 -5.51 -0.84 -2.42
CA ALA A 780 -4.51 -0.22 -1.57
C ALA A 780 -3.99 1.07 -2.21
N ASN A 781 -3.83 2.13 -1.43
CA ASN A 781 -3.17 3.36 -1.84
C ASN A 781 -1.93 3.60 -0.96
N TYR A 782 -0.77 3.22 -1.48
CA TYR A 782 0.52 3.32 -0.79
C TYR A 782 0.89 4.76 -0.39
N VAL A 783 0.45 5.75 -1.16
CA VAL A 783 0.70 7.18 -0.89
C VAL A 783 -0.19 7.65 0.26
N ALA A 784 -1.47 7.29 0.23
CA ALA A 784 -2.44 7.61 1.27
C ALA A 784 -2.27 6.78 2.56
N LYS A 785 -1.46 5.71 2.54
CA LYS A 785 -1.20 4.80 3.66
C LYS A 785 -2.47 4.12 4.21
N THR A 786 -3.48 3.97 3.37
CA THR A 786 -4.72 3.25 3.64
C THR A 786 -5.21 2.58 2.35
N GLY A 787 -6.31 1.86 2.42
CA GLY A 787 -6.95 1.23 1.29
C GLY A 787 -8.46 1.29 1.40
N LEU A 788 -9.15 0.44 0.65
CA LEU A 788 -10.60 0.38 0.59
C LEU A 788 -11.05 -1.06 0.83
N ALA A 789 -12.07 -1.22 1.66
CA ALA A 789 -12.73 -2.49 1.89
C ALA A 789 -14.24 -2.34 1.71
N ALA A 790 -14.82 -3.16 0.82
CA ALA A 790 -16.24 -3.15 0.51
C ALA A 790 -17.04 -3.84 1.62
N ALA A 791 -17.95 -3.10 2.24
CA ALA A 791 -18.81 -3.63 3.30
C ALA A 791 -19.87 -4.55 2.70
N PHE A 792 -20.10 -5.70 3.37
CA PHE A 792 -21.09 -6.68 2.93
C PHE A 792 -22.53 -6.17 3.09
N ARG A 793 -22.75 -5.20 3.98
CA ARG A 793 -24.08 -4.70 4.36
C ARG A 793 -24.11 -3.19 4.53
N SER A 794 -25.17 -2.58 4.01
CA SER A 794 -25.52 -1.17 4.21
C SER A 794 -26.99 -1.06 4.62
N ASN A 795 -27.29 -0.27 5.65
CA ASN A 795 -28.67 0.08 5.97
C ASN A 795 -29.26 1.17 5.06
N GLY A 796 -28.43 1.72 4.17
CA GLY A 796 -28.71 2.88 3.33
C GLY A 796 -28.42 4.20 4.03
N TYR A 797 -28.21 5.25 3.24
CA TYR A 797 -28.00 6.62 3.71
C TYR A 797 -28.75 7.61 2.84
N ASP A 798 -29.62 8.42 3.45
CA ASP A 798 -30.35 9.48 2.78
C ASP A 798 -29.57 10.80 2.90
N TYR A 799 -29.18 11.35 1.75
CA TYR A 799 -28.48 12.62 1.68
C TYR A 799 -29.40 13.84 1.69
N LYS A 800 -30.69 13.68 2.05
CA LYS A 800 -31.68 14.77 2.19
C LYS A 800 -31.80 15.63 0.93
N ASN A 801 -31.87 14.97 -0.22
CA ASN A 801 -31.88 15.56 -1.57
C ASN A 801 -30.62 16.35 -1.98
N LEU A 802 -29.51 16.28 -1.22
CA LEU A 802 -28.24 16.92 -1.59
C LEU A 802 -27.75 16.49 -2.99
N PHE A 803 -28.03 15.25 -3.38
CA PHE A 803 -27.69 14.66 -4.67
C PHE A 803 -28.94 14.34 -5.52
N GLY A 804 -30.02 15.09 -5.33
CA GLY A 804 -31.32 14.79 -5.95
C GLY A 804 -31.86 13.45 -5.48
N ASN A 805 -32.19 12.56 -6.41
CA ASN A 805 -32.77 11.23 -6.11
C ASN A 805 -31.73 10.20 -5.62
N TYR A 806 -30.45 10.54 -5.60
CA TYR A 806 -29.41 9.62 -5.17
C TYR A 806 -29.42 9.42 -3.65
N LYS A 807 -29.30 8.15 -3.26
CA LYS A 807 -29.08 7.68 -1.90
C LYS A 807 -28.12 6.49 -1.94
N LEU A 808 -27.35 6.31 -0.88
CA LEU A 808 -26.65 5.03 -0.70
C LEU A 808 -27.72 3.98 -0.38
N GLY A 809 -27.80 2.94 -1.19
CA GLY A 809 -28.84 1.91 -1.09
C GLY A 809 -28.70 1.02 0.15
N GLN A 810 -29.84 0.50 0.61
CA GLN A 810 -29.89 -0.58 1.59
C GLN A 810 -29.70 -1.95 0.90
N TYR A 811 -28.69 -2.70 1.31
CA TYR A 811 -28.34 -4.00 0.73
C TYR A 811 -27.61 -4.92 1.72
N ASP A 812 -27.69 -6.23 1.48
CA ASP A 812 -26.86 -7.25 2.12
C ASP A 812 -26.40 -8.28 1.07
N LEU A 813 -25.09 -8.32 0.79
CA LEU A 813 -24.51 -9.17 -0.26
C LEU A 813 -24.55 -10.67 0.09
N ILE A 814 -24.76 -11.01 1.36
CA ILE A 814 -24.74 -12.40 1.85
C ILE A 814 -26.16 -12.94 2.02
N TYR A 815 -26.99 -12.24 2.79
CA TYR A 815 -28.33 -12.68 3.16
C TYR A 815 -29.43 -12.09 2.28
N GLY A 816 -29.19 -10.94 1.64
CA GLY A 816 -30.19 -10.21 0.85
C GLY A 816 -31.24 -9.48 1.69
N GLY A 817 -32.35 -9.11 1.06
CA GLY A 817 -33.52 -8.53 1.72
C GLY A 817 -33.48 -7.02 1.93
N GLY A 818 -32.51 -6.30 1.35
CA GLY A 818 -32.50 -4.84 1.36
C GLY A 818 -33.60 -4.26 0.47
N LYS A 819 -34.28 -3.19 0.90
CA LYS A 819 -35.37 -2.57 0.12
C LYS A 819 -34.93 -2.00 -1.24
N ASP A 820 -33.65 -1.63 -1.35
CA ASP A 820 -33.07 -1.08 -2.59
C ASP A 820 -32.32 -2.17 -3.38
N GLN A 821 -32.26 -3.40 -2.86
CA GLN A 821 -31.52 -4.50 -3.45
C GLN A 821 -32.34 -5.23 -4.51
N GLN A 822 -31.70 -5.55 -5.62
CA GLN A 822 -32.27 -6.35 -6.69
C GLN A 822 -32.40 -7.81 -6.24
N SER A 823 -33.56 -8.43 -6.46
CA SER A 823 -33.78 -9.85 -6.14
C SER A 823 -32.84 -10.76 -6.92
N GLY A 824 -32.38 -11.84 -6.28
CA GLY A 824 -31.44 -12.78 -6.87
C GLY A 824 -29.99 -12.29 -6.88
N ARG A 825 -29.67 -11.21 -6.15
CA ARG A 825 -28.34 -10.56 -6.12
C ARG A 825 -27.72 -10.57 -4.70
N SER A 826 -27.85 -11.71 -4.04
CA SER A 826 -27.15 -12.05 -2.80
C SER A 826 -26.66 -13.50 -2.86
N TYR A 827 -25.64 -13.83 -2.06
CA TYR A 827 -25.12 -15.19 -1.97
C TYR A 827 -26.21 -16.21 -1.64
N ARG A 828 -27.05 -15.94 -0.62
CA ARG A 828 -28.18 -16.81 -0.24
C ARG A 828 -29.10 -17.13 -1.42
N GLU A 829 -29.50 -16.13 -2.19
CA GLU A 829 -30.45 -16.31 -3.30
C GLU A 829 -29.82 -17.08 -4.48
N VAL A 830 -28.53 -16.85 -4.76
CA VAL A 830 -27.76 -17.65 -5.72
C VAL A 830 -27.70 -19.11 -5.27
N MET A 831 -27.41 -19.34 -3.99
CA MET A 831 -27.39 -20.68 -3.41
C MET A 831 -28.76 -21.35 -3.45
N ASN A 832 -29.84 -20.61 -3.19
CA ASN A 832 -31.20 -21.14 -3.30
C ASN A 832 -31.53 -21.61 -4.71
N THR A 833 -31.07 -20.87 -5.71
CA THR A 833 -31.24 -21.21 -7.14
C THR A 833 -30.46 -22.47 -7.51
N LYS A 834 -29.21 -22.59 -7.02
CA LYS A 834 -28.31 -23.69 -7.39
C LYS A 834 -28.56 -24.97 -6.58
N TYR A 835 -28.96 -24.84 -5.32
CA TYR A 835 -29.03 -25.93 -4.34
C TYR A 835 -30.31 -25.87 -3.51
N ASN A 836 -31.46 -25.83 -4.20
CA ASN A 836 -32.76 -25.80 -3.54
C ASN A 836 -32.90 -26.93 -2.50
N ASN A 837 -33.45 -26.62 -1.33
CA ASN A 837 -33.63 -27.51 -0.17
C ASN A 837 -32.34 -28.07 0.47
N LYS A 838 -31.15 -27.62 0.07
CA LYS A 838 -29.91 -27.94 0.78
C LYS A 838 -29.67 -26.97 1.93
N LYS A 839 -28.79 -27.38 2.85
CA LYS A 839 -28.35 -26.63 4.01
C LYS A 839 -26.85 -26.39 3.92
N SER A 840 -26.40 -25.35 4.60
CA SER A 840 -24.99 -25.01 4.71
C SER A 840 -24.63 -24.63 6.14
N ALA A 841 -23.34 -24.39 6.40
CA ALA A 841 -22.87 -23.95 7.70
C ALA A 841 -23.43 -22.57 8.10
N LEU A 842 -23.60 -21.66 7.13
CA LEU A 842 -24.23 -20.36 7.35
C LEU A 842 -25.76 -20.42 7.37
N PHE A 843 -26.36 -21.33 6.58
CA PHE A 843 -27.80 -21.45 6.39
C PHE A 843 -28.30 -22.82 6.86
N SER A 844 -28.31 -23.02 8.17
CA SER A 844 -28.70 -24.29 8.81
C SER A 844 -30.18 -24.67 8.59
N ASN A 845 -31.04 -23.67 8.34
CA ASN A 845 -32.45 -23.87 7.98
C ASN A 845 -32.68 -23.88 6.45
N GLY A 846 -31.61 -23.88 5.65
CA GLY A 846 -31.65 -23.78 4.20
C GLY A 846 -31.74 -22.33 3.70
N PHE A 847 -31.73 -22.16 2.38
CA PHE A 847 -31.57 -20.85 1.73
C PHE A 847 -32.87 -20.06 1.52
N ASN A 848 -34.04 -20.63 1.84
CA ASN A 848 -35.34 -19.99 1.58
C ASN A 848 -35.64 -18.80 2.50
N GLU A 849 -35.06 -18.77 3.70
CA GLU A 849 -35.35 -17.77 4.72
C GLU A 849 -34.11 -16.93 5.07
N ILE A 850 -34.34 -15.67 5.42
CA ILE A 850 -33.33 -14.79 6.02
C ILE A 850 -33.41 -14.96 7.55
N PRO A 851 -32.31 -15.30 8.25
CA PRO A 851 -32.33 -15.39 9.70
C PRO A 851 -32.73 -14.06 10.34
N GLU A 852 -33.48 -14.10 11.45
CA GLU A 852 -34.15 -12.94 12.03
C GLU A 852 -33.20 -11.78 12.35
N ASN A 853 -32.00 -12.08 12.84
CA ASN A 853 -30.99 -11.08 13.17
C ASN A 853 -30.40 -10.36 11.94
N PHE A 854 -30.55 -10.91 10.73
CA PHE A 854 -30.08 -10.31 9.48
C PHE A 854 -31.19 -9.60 8.68
N LYS A 855 -32.46 -9.73 9.09
CA LYS A 855 -33.54 -8.94 8.48
C LYS A 855 -33.33 -7.46 8.76
N PHE A 856 -33.54 -6.62 7.76
CA PHE A 856 -33.54 -5.18 7.98
C PHE A 856 -34.73 -4.82 8.86
N LYS A 857 -34.46 -4.10 9.95
CA LYS A 857 -35.53 -3.53 10.77
C LYS A 857 -36.07 -2.32 10.02
N ASP A 858 -37.39 -2.20 9.92
CA ASP A 858 -38.06 -0.99 9.43
C ASP A 858 -37.93 0.13 10.49
N SER A 859 -36.71 0.60 10.73
CA SER A 859 -36.48 1.84 11.45
C SER A 859 -36.64 2.98 10.45
N LYS A 860 -37.69 3.80 10.64
CA LYS A 860 -37.91 5.08 9.95
C LYS A 860 -36.56 5.76 9.70
N ALA A 861 -36.23 5.96 8.42
CA ALA A 861 -35.02 6.66 7.99
C ALA A 861 -34.80 7.90 8.87
N LYS A 862 -33.60 8.03 9.45
CA LYS A 862 -33.17 9.25 10.12
C LYS A 862 -32.38 10.11 9.16
#